data_AF-A2YX86-F1
#
_entry.id   AF-A2YX86-F1
#
_cell.length_a   1.000
_cell.length_b   1.000
_cell.length_c   1.000
_cell.angle_alpha   90.00
_cell.angle_beta   90.00
_cell.angle_gamma   90.00
#
_symmetry.space_group_name_H-M   'P 1'
#
loop_
_entity.id
_entity.type
_entity.pdbx_description
1 polymer ?
#
loop_
_entity_poly.entity_id
_entity_poly.type
_entity_poly.pdbx_seq_one_letter_code
_entity_poly.pdbx_strand_id
1 'polypeptide(L)'
;MAARARETLRKSASSSSSSPYARSTDDGPVASASCDARLERCCREVGAAVAVVEEPERVVSGGGALPEFVGEGGGEGIYRVPLRAAMHPGRPPPLEVRPHPLRETQVGSFLRALACEPRRRQLWAGSESGVRVWGLDDVFAAAGCGARRGDEESAPFRESVPVPPVLCVEADAANALVWTGHKDGRIMSWRMDLAAGSDDDDAPLFREALTWQAHSRTPVLSMVITSYGEIWSGSEGGVIKAWPWDVIAKSLSLMPEEKHVAALRIERSYIDLRNNAAAGNISSFPAADVKHMLADHSRAKVWFLTSMAFAVWDARTRELLKVFGMDGQIESARLEAPVMPEQFIEEEIKAKPVKKDKPQSSFNFFQKSRNALMGAAGAVRRVATKGTFVEDNRRTEAVVQAMNGTVWSGCTDGLIIMWDGNGNRLQEFQHHCSSVQCMKALGERVWVGYASGIIQVMDVEGNLLAEWTGHSCPVIQMAIGGSYVFTLAHHGGIRGWPLASPGPLDDILRTELSNRELSYRRLVNIKMLVGTWNVGQEKASYESLMSWLGRAFFDVDLVVVGLQEVEMGAGVLAMAAAKESVGLEGSANGQWWIDNIGRTLDEGISFHRVGSRQLAGLLIAAWARKDLKPHVGDVDAAAVPCGFGRAIGNKGGVGLRIRVYDRRICFVNNHFAAHLENVSRRNADFDHIYRTMTFNKPHGSAASATSVQLHKTVNANGNQVDEDIPEMAEADMVVFLGDFNYRLYGITYDEARDMVSQRSFDWLKERDQLQAEMRAGKVFQGMREGLIRFPPTYKFQRHLPGLAGYDSGEKKRIPAWCDRILYRDSRDVLTAECSLECPVVAKITSYEACMGVTDSDHKPVRCAFSVDIARVDEFTRRQEYGKILQSDKRLHSLLRESHFVPDTIISTNNIILENQEHVVLRITNDCQRNKAAFEILCESQSISKQDGTKSEFPPRASFGLPLWLEVEPSVGLIEPGQTMEVTVHHEDYYTQEVFVNGVLQNCWCEVTRDKEAVLLVNVTGSTSTETITHRINVRHCCSTISASPPINPPSITTPSVDVLSGEASTRSSKKNPSNYLQRSDFKPFGSSERTHGDTKYSLQVEYKESYFESFPFRSCCLIQLNSPSDLQLVPEMDAVLPTQLKETTQKVLVELRWKFEPSSSKTDFA
;
A
#
# COMPACT_ATOMS: atom_id res chain seq x y z
N MET A 1 41.62 -35.79 -49.92
CA MET A 1 41.24 -35.70 -51.35
C MET A 1 41.23 -34.21 -51.68
N ALA A 2 42.11 -33.69 -52.53
CA ALA A 2 42.08 -33.69 -54.00
C ALA A 2 40.88 -32.91 -54.59
N ALA A 3 40.98 -32.05 -55.62
CA ALA A 3 42.05 -31.20 -56.19
C ALA A 3 41.49 -30.46 -57.44
N ARG A 4 42.14 -29.36 -57.91
CA ARG A 4 41.82 -28.56 -59.14
C ARG A 4 40.53 -27.71 -59.03
N ALA A 5 40.28 -26.65 -59.81
CA ALA A 5 40.99 -26.00 -60.94
C ALA A 5 40.74 -24.45 -60.89
N ARG A 6 41.65 -23.54 -61.31
CA ARG A 6 41.94 -23.02 -62.69
C ARG A 6 40.74 -22.34 -63.40
N GLU A 7 40.86 -21.21 -64.13
CA GLU A 7 41.94 -20.20 -64.32
C GLU A 7 41.40 -18.98 -65.12
N THR A 8 42.15 -17.86 -65.25
CA THR A 8 42.09 -16.82 -66.35
C THR A 8 40.80 -15.96 -66.53
N LEU A 9 40.73 -14.76 -67.16
CA LEU A 9 41.63 -13.69 -67.70
C LEU A 9 40.82 -12.35 -67.59
N ARG A 10 41.28 -11.19 -67.08
CA ARG A 10 42.32 -10.19 -67.50
C ARG A 10 41.82 -9.09 -68.48
N LYS A 11 42.21 -7.82 -68.21
CA LYS A 11 42.15 -6.57 -69.05
C LYS A 11 40.78 -5.84 -69.16
N SER A 12 40.70 -4.50 -69.29
CA SER A 12 41.72 -3.41 -69.15
C SER A 12 41.13 -1.97 -69.25
N ALA A 13 41.76 -1.00 -68.56
CA ALA A 13 41.96 0.42 -68.97
C ALA A 13 40.72 1.35 -69.15
N SER A 14 40.81 2.70 -69.12
CA SER A 14 41.74 3.68 -68.52
C SER A 14 41.19 5.12 -68.70
N SER A 15 41.89 6.16 -68.20
CA SER A 15 41.69 7.61 -68.45
C SER A 15 40.44 8.26 -67.79
N SER A 16 40.52 9.30 -66.94
CA SER A 16 40.94 10.74 -67.08
C SER A 16 39.73 11.67 -67.38
N SER A 17 39.61 12.94 -66.96
CA SER A 17 40.57 13.93 -66.40
C SER A 17 39.83 15.12 -65.70
N SER A 18 40.58 16.03 -65.02
CA SER A 18 40.26 17.47 -64.68
C SER A 18 38.92 17.84 -63.96
N SER A 19 38.82 18.54 -62.80
CA SER A 19 39.57 19.70 -62.20
C SER A 19 39.39 21.03 -62.97
N PRO A 20 39.45 22.27 -62.39
CA PRO A 20 39.63 22.76 -60.99
C PRO A 20 38.68 23.94 -60.54
N TYR A 21 39.09 24.70 -59.50
CA TYR A 21 38.63 26.02 -58.93
C TYR A 21 37.58 26.00 -57.81
N ALA A 22 37.50 26.92 -56.82
CA ALA A 22 38.39 27.88 -56.08
C ALA A 22 37.44 28.77 -55.21
N ARG A 23 37.65 29.18 -53.95
CA ARG A 23 38.73 29.89 -53.19
C ARG A 23 38.67 31.45 -53.18
N SER A 24 38.06 32.03 -52.13
CA SER A 24 38.33 33.34 -51.45
C SER A 24 37.18 33.61 -50.44
N THR A 25 37.26 33.95 -49.14
CA THR A 25 38.17 34.69 -48.21
C THR A 25 37.69 36.11 -47.85
N ASP A 26 38.16 36.59 -46.67
CA ASP A 26 38.11 37.96 -46.12
C ASP A 26 36.81 38.43 -45.40
N ASP A 27 36.82 39.34 -44.40
CA ASP A 27 37.63 39.34 -43.15
C ASP A 27 37.06 40.30 -42.05
N GLY A 28 37.08 39.89 -40.76
CA GLY A 28 36.93 40.71 -39.53
C GLY A 28 35.68 41.61 -39.29
N PRO A 29 35.59 42.36 -38.15
CA PRO A 29 36.40 42.27 -36.92
C PRO A 29 35.62 42.29 -35.55
N VAL A 30 36.18 41.57 -34.57
CA VAL A 30 36.31 41.85 -33.10
C VAL A 30 35.22 42.59 -32.29
N ALA A 31 34.68 41.91 -31.26
CA ALA A 31 34.30 42.45 -29.94
C ALA A 31 34.41 41.33 -28.85
N SER A 32 34.49 41.64 -27.54
CA SER A 32 35.02 40.68 -26.53
C SER A 32 34.47 40.76 -25.08
N ALA A 33 34.05 39.62 -24.51
CA ALA A 33 34.06 39.17 -23.08
C ALA A 33 33.31 37.80 -23.02
N SER A 34 33.74 36.69 -22.38
CA SER A 34 34.24 36.42 -21.00
C SER A 34 33.13 36.56 -19.94
N CYS A 35 32.75 35.58 -19.10
CA CYS A 35 33.33 34.30 -18.61
C CYS A 35 32.21 33.20 -18.50
N ASP A 36 32.40 31.93 -18.11
CA ASP A 36 33.58 31.13 -17.71
C ASP A 36 33.35 29.63 -18.05
N ALA A 37 34.40 28.80 -18.05
CA ALA A 37 34.28 27.34 -18.28
C ALA A 37 35.41 26.54 -17.64
N ARG A 38 35.10 25.67 -16.65
CA ARG A 38 36.14 24.91 -15.91
C ARG A 38 35.64 23.69 -15.13
N LEU A 39 35.37 22.56 -15.81
CA LEU A 39 35.21 21.25 -15.11
C LEU A 39 35.49 20.01 -15.99
N GLU A 40 36.55 20.06 -16.80
CA GLU A 40 37.19 18.85 -17.34
C GLU A 40 38.67 18.78 -16.92
N ARG A 41 39.24 17.56 -17.00
CA ARG A 41 40.67 17.19 -16.82
C ARG A 41 41.17 16.92 -15.39
N CYS A 42 40.77 15.77 -14.83
CA CYS A 42 41.63 15.04 -13.88
C CYS A 42 41.35 13.52 -13.89
N CYS A 43 41.84 12.79 -14.90
CA CYS A 43 41.85 11.30 -14.88
C CYS A 43 42.81 10.69 -15.93
N ARG A 44 44.13 10.94 -15.82
CA ARG A 44 45.18 10.19 -16.53
C ARG A 44 46.47 10.22 -15.71
N GLU A 45 46.87 9.06 -15.15
CA GLU A 45 48.26 8.56 -15.01
C GLU A 45 48.38 7.42 -13.97
N VAL A 46 48.03 6.19 -14.39
CA VAL A 46 48.82 4.98 -14.08
C VAL A 46 48.74 4.09 -15.31
N GLY A 47 49.87 3.57 -15.80
CA GLY A 47 49.90 2.68 -16.95
C GLY A 47 51.10 1.74 -16.94
N ALA A 48 50.82 0.43 -16.90
CA ALA A 48 51.76 -0.66 -17.20
C ALA A 48 50.93 -1.82 -17.78
N ALA A 49 50.90 -2.01 -19.10
CA ALA A 49 51.97 -2.58 -19.94
C ALA A 49 52.02 -4.12 -19.91
N VAL A 50 51.11 -4.74 -20.66
CA VAL A 50 51.28 -6.07 -21.26
C VAL A 50 50.96 -5.91 -22.74
N ALA A 51 51.89 -6.30 -23.62
CA ALA A 51 51.68 -6.24 -25.07
C ALA A 51 50.88 -7.46 -25.55
N VAL A 52 49.81 -7.23 -26.30
CA VAL A 52 49.05 -8.28 -26.99
C VAL A 52 49.63 -8.46 -28.39
N VAL A 53 49.85 -9.72 -28.79
CA VAL A 53 50.24 -10.08 -30.16
C VAL A 53 48.98 -10.10 -31.02
N GLU A 54 48.99 -9.40 -32.16
CA GLU A 54 47.90 -9.47 -33.14
C GLU A 54 47.94 -10.82 -33.88
N GLU A 55 46.93 -11.66 -33.66
CA GLU A 55 46.53 -12.68 -34.63
C GLU A 55 45.23 -12.24 -35.35
N PRO A 56 45.03 -12.63 -36.63
CA PRO A 56 43.97 -12.08 -37.46
C PRO A 56 42.56 -12.54 -37.04
N GLU A 57 41.59 -11.65 -37.25
CA GLU A 57 40.20 -11.82 -36.82
C GLU A 57 39.56 -13.12 -37.30
N ARG A 58 39.13 -13.97 -36.35
CA ARG A 58 38.08 -14.95 -36.62
C ARG A 58 36.73 -14.24 -36.59
N VAL A 59 36.16 -14.01 -37.78
CA VAL A 59 34.80 -13.49 -37.94
C VAL A 59 33.79 -14.47 -37.34
N VAL A 60 33.40 -14.23 -36.09
CA VAL A 60 32.19 -14.81 -35.49
C VAL A 60 31.02 -13.92 -35.88
N SER A 61 30.02 -14.48 -36.54
CA SER A 61 28.88 -13.74 -37.09
C SER A 61 27.91 -13.28 -35.99
N GLY A 62 28.21 -12.17 -35.33
CA GLY A 62 27.30 -11.50 -34.40
C GLY A 62 26.12 -10.85 -35.13
N GLY A 63 24.90 -11.12 -34.66
CA GLY A 63 23.69 -10.46 -35.16
C GLY A 63 23.60 -9.01 -34.66
N GLY A 64 24.01 -8.05 -35.49
CA GLY A 64 23.94 -6.63 -35.15
C GLY A 64 22.50 -6.10 -35.09
N ALA A 65 22.27 -5.13 -34.21
CA ALA A 65 21.01 -4.38 -34.15
C ALA A 65 20.77 -3.59 -35.45
N LEU A 66 19.51 -3.44 -35.86
CA LEU A 66 19.17 -2.61 -37.01
C LEU A 66 19.32 -1.11 -36.69
N PRO A 67 19.71 -0.27 -37.67
CA PRO A 67 19.68 1.18 -37.49
C PRO A 67 18.26 1.68 -37.19
N GLU A 68 18.15 2.70 -36.33
CA GLU A 68 16.88 3.27 -35.87
C GLU A 68 16.76 4.74 -36.27
N PHE A 69 15.53 5.17 -36.56
CA PHE A 69 15.13 6.58 -36.71
C PHE A 69 14.50 7.05 -35.40
N VAL A 70 14.81 8.26 -34.94
CA VAL A 70 14.39 8.78 -33.61
C VAL A 70 13.59 10.06 -33.79
N GLY A 71 12.47 10.20 -33.05
CA GLY A 71 11.67 11.43 -33.00
C GLY A 71 12.26 12.47 -32.03
N GLU A 72 12.14 13.75 -32.38
CA GLU A 72 12.66 14.85 -31.54
C GLU A 72 11.80 15.09 -30.28
N GLY A 73 12.33 15.81 -29.28
CA GLY A 73 11.59 16.19 -28.06
C GLY A 73 11.51 15.15 -26.93
N GLY A 74 12.24 14.04 -27.02
CA GLY A 74 12.14 12.92 -26.07
C GLY A 74 12.54 13.18 -24.61
N GLY A 75 13.32 14.23 -24.34
CA GLY A 75 13.80 14.56 -22.99
C GLY A 75 12.91 15.50 -22.18
N GLU A 76 11.78 15.94 -22.74
CA GLU A 76 11.00 17.07 -22.23
C GLU A 76 9.60 16.69 -21.75
N GLY A 77 9.14 17.35 -20.67
CA GLY A 77 7.80 17.21 -20.11
C GLY A 77 7.39 15.75 -19.87
N ILE A 78 6.17 15.42 -20.30
CA ILE A 78 5.55 14.08 -20.16
C ILE A 78 6.21 12.97 -20.99
N TYR A 79 7.19 13.29 -21.86
CA TYR A 79 7.86 12.30 -22.72
C TYR A 79 9.21 11.82 -22.15
N ARG A 80 9.80 12.59 -21.23
CA ARG A 80 11.05 12.27 -20.54
C ARG A 80 10.97 10.89 -19.86
N VAL A 81 12.06 10.12 -19.90
CA VAL A 81 12.12 8.84 -19.19
C VAL A 81 12.01 9.09 -17.68
N PRO A 82 11.15 8.36 -16.94
CA PRO A 82 11.09 8.45 -15.48
C PRO A 82 12.42 8.07 -14.83
N LEU A 83 12.79 8.74 -13.73
CA LEU A 83 13.95 8.32 -12.95
C LEU A 83 13.75 6.88 -12.46
N ARG A 84 14.78 6.07 -12.68
CA ARG A 84 14.96 4.74 -12.09
C ARG A 84 16.31 4.75 -11.38
N ALA A 85 16.37 4.04 -10.27
CA ALA A 85 17.58 3.84 -9.46
C ALA A 85 17.28 2.76 -8.43
N ALA A 86 18.28 1.99 -8.01
CA ALA A 86 18.14 1.05 -6.90
C ALA A 86 17.74 1.76 -5.59
N MET A 87 18.28 2.97 -5.38
CA MET A 87 17.90 3.88 -4.30
C MET A 87 17.49 5.24 -4.87
N HIS A 88 16.28 5.70 -4.55
CA HIS A 88 15.82 7.04 -4.93
C HIS A 88 16.40 8.08 -3.95
N PRO A 89 16.91 9.24 -4.40
CA PRO A 89 17.55 10.22 -3.52
C PRO A 89 16.55 10.80 -2.50
N GLY A 90 15.36 11.20 -2.94
CA GLY A 90 14.26 11.65 -2.08
C GLY A 90 13.47 10.50 -1.45
N ARG A 91 14.12 9.44 -0.99
CA ARG A 91 13.47 8.32 -0.29
C ARG A 91 14.42 7.65 0.73
N PRO A 92 13.95 7.28 1.93
CA PRO A 92 14.66 6.37 2.82
C PRO A 92 14.84 4.98 2.16
N PRO A 93 15.97 4.27 2.34
CA PRO A 93 16.12 2.90 1.86
C PRO A 93 15.20 1.92 2.64
N PRO A 94 14.22 1.24 1.99
CA PRO A 94 13.33 0.34 2.69
C PRO A 94 13.94 -1.03 2.96
N LEU A 95 13.52 -1.63 4.07
CA LEU A 95 13.67 -3.06 4.36
C LEU A 95 12.56 -3.85 3.64
N GLU A 96 12.90 -4.55 2.55
CA GLU A 96 11.93 -5.27 1.71
C GLU A 96 11.54 -6.63 2.33
N VAL A 97 10.62 -6.63 3.30
CA VAL A 97 10.17 -7.85 4.02
C VAL A 97 9.42 -8.80 3.08
N ARG A 98 8.51 -8.26 2.26
CA ARG A 98 7.81 -9.00 1.21
C ARG A 98 7.79 -8.17 -0.07
N PRO A 99 8.61 -8.48 -1.08
CA PRO A 99 8.56 -7.84 -2.40
C PRO A 99 7.17 -7.94 -3.04
N HIS A 100 6.85 -7.09 -4.01
CA HIS A 100 5.54 -7.06 -4.69
C HIS A 100 5.23 -8.38 -5.43
N PRO A 101 4.35 -9.26 -4.89
CA PRO A 101 3.93 -10.48 -5.58
C PRO A 101 3.06 -10.12 -6.78
N LEU A 102 3.08 -10.91 -7.84
CA LEU A 102 2.16 -10.73 -8.98
C LEU A 102 0.71 -10.87 -8.50
N ARG A 103 -0.23 -10.02 -8.93
CA ARG A 103 -1.65 -10.10 -8.56
C ARG A 103 -2.24 -11.51 -8.77
N GLU A 104 -1.80 -12.21 -9.80
CA GLU A 104 -2.19 -13.59 -10.14
C GLU A 104 -1.64 -14.65 -9.18
N THR A 105 -0.64 -14.33 -8.34
CA THR A 105 -0.14 -15.20 -7.24
C THR A 105 -0.85 -14.97 -5.91
N GLN A 106 -1.67 -13.92 -5.79
CA GLN A 106 -2.27 -13.49 -4.54
C GLN A 106 -3.70 -14.01 -4.31
N VAL A 107 -4.27 -14.78 -5.24
CA VAL A 107 -5.63 -15.32 -5.13
C VAL A 107 -5.72 -16.26 -3.92
N GLY A 108 -6.46 -15.86 -2.87
CA GLY A 108 -6.56 -16.60 -1.62
C GLY A 108 -5.37 -16.42 -0.66
N SER A 109 -4.30 -15.74 -1.06
CA SER A 109 -3.12 -15.42 -0.22
C SER A 109 -2.89 -13.91 -0.05
N PHE A 110 -3.85 -13.09 -0.52
CA PHE A 110 -3.82 -11.64 -0.41
C PHE A 110 -3.86 -11.19 1.05
N LEU A 111 -2.99 -10.25 1.42
CA LEU A 111 -2.87 -9.72 2.78
C LEU A 111 -3.75 -8.48 2.94
N ARG A 112 -4.54 -8.45 4.02
CA ARG A 112 -5.58 -7.44 4.27
C ARG A 112 -5.33 -6.59 5.50
N ALA A 113 -4.73 -7.18 6.53
CA ALA A 113 -4.45 -6.54 7.80
C ALA A 113 -3.01 -6.86 8.24
N LEU A 114 -2.42 -5.95 9.02
CA LEU A 114 -1.05 -6.02 9.53
C LEU A 114 -1.06 -5.54 10.98
N ALA A 115 -0.39 -6.28 11.86
CA ALA A 115 -0.15 -5.96 13.26
C ALA A 115 1.28 -6.38 13.63
N CYS A 116 1.81 -5.85 14.73
CA CYS A 116 3.12 -6.23 15.23
C CYS A 116 3.11 -6.15 16.75
N GLU A 117 3.86 -7.04 17.40
CA GLU A 117 4.18 -6.91 18.83
C GLU A 117 5.65 -6.46 18.92
N PRO A 118 5.94 -5.21 19.38
CA PRO A 118 7.28 -4.66 19.31
C PRO A 118 8.32 -5.42 20.13
N ARG A 119 7.98 -6.00 21.29
CA ARG A 119 8.94 -6.59 22.24
C ARG A 119 9.40 -7.98 21.81
N ARG A 120 8.48 -8.84 21.37
CA ARG A 120 8.75 -10.15 20.76
C ARG A 120 9.23 -10.06 19.32
N ARG A 121 9.22 -8.85 18.73
CA ARG A 121 9.75 -8.55 17.39
C ARG A 121 9.18 -9.46 16.30
N GLN A 122 7.85 -9.64 16.32
CA GLN A 122 7.10 -10.45 15.36
C GLN A 122 6.10 -9.58 14.56
N LEU A 123 6.20 -9.64 13.24
CA LEU A 123 5.26 -8.97 12.32
C LEU A 123 4.20 -9.96 11.84
N TRP A 124 2.93 -9.65 12.08
CA TRP A 124 1.78 -10.52 11.82
C TRP A 124 0.88 -9.94 10.72
N ALA A 125 0.43 -10.76 9.77
CA ALA A 125 -0.51 -10.34 8.73
C ALA A 125 -1.71 -11.28 8.59
N GLY A 126 -2.90 -10.69 8.50
CA GLY A 126 -4.14 -11.39 8.15
C GLY A 126 -4.31 -11.51 6.64
N SER A 127 -4.70 -12.69 6.15
CA SER A 127 -4.88 -12.97 4.72
C SER A 127 -6.26 -13.55 4.38
N GLU A 128 -6.53 -13.74 3.09
CA GLU A 128 -7.77 -14.35 2.59
C GLU A 128 -7.98 -15.82 2.97
N SER A 129 -6.94 -16.57 3.34
CA SER A 129 -7.07 -17.98 3.75
C SER A 129 -6.27 -18.36 4.99
N GLY A 130 -5.75 -17.40 5.76
CA GLY A 130 -4.82 -17.70 6.86
C GLY A 130 -4.23 -16.47 7.54
N VAL A 131 -3.39 -16.72 8.53
CA VAL A 131 -2.54 -15.72 9.19
C VAL A 131 -1.08 -16.06 8.86
N ARG A 132 -0.25 -15.03 8.68
CA ARG A 132 1.21 -15.15 8.50
C ARG A 132 1.96 -14.44 9.61
N VAL A 133 3.13 -14.95 9.97
CA VAL A 133 4.06 -14.28 10.89
C VAL A 133 5.50 -14.34 10.38
N TRP A 134 6.18 -13.19 10.39
CA TRP A 134 7.61 -13.02 10.15
C TRP A 134 8.31 -12.70 11.46
N GLY A 135 9.40 -13.42 11.78
CA GLY A 135 10.31 -13.03 12.86
C GLY A 135 11.25 -11.92 12.38
N LEU A 136 11.33 -10.79 13.09
CA LEU A 136 12.21 -9.68 12.72
C LEU A 136 13.68 -9.90 13.08
N ASP A 137 14.01 -11.00 13.75
CA ASP A 137 15.38 -11.51 13.88
C ASP A 137 15.80 -12.32 12.64
N ASP A 138 14.92 -13.18 12.15
CA ASP A 138 15.16 -14.02 10.96
C ASP A 138 14.94 -13.28 9.63
N VAL A 139 14.56 -12.00 9.65
CA VAL A 139 14.19 -11.23 8.43
C VAL A 139 15.31 -11.16 7.39
N PHE A 140 16.57 -11.26 7.83
CA PHE A 140 17.78 -11.27 6.99
C PHE A 140 18.29 -12.68 6.63
N ALA A 141 17.66 -13.74 7.15
CA ALA A 141 18.08 -15.11 6.92
C ALA A 141 17.80 -15.58 5.47
N ALA A 142 18.34 -16.75 5.12
CA ALA A 142 18.02 -17.40 3.86
C ALA A 142 16.54 -17.82 3.81
N ALA A 143 15.92 -17.78 2.63
CA ALA A 143 14.56 -18.25 2.45
C ALA A 143 14.49 -19.76 2.73
N GLY A 144 13.54 -20.19 3.57
CA GLY A 144 13.31 -21.60 3.85
C GLY A 144 12.79 -22.35 2.62
N CYS A 145 13.17 -23.62 2.48
CA CYS A 145 12.61 -24.50 1.46
C CYS A 145 11.09 -24.60 1.64
N GLY A 146 10.31 -24.26 0.61
CA GLY A 146 8.84 -24.35 0.63
C GLY A 146 8.06 -23.05 0.38
N ALA A 147 8.73 -21.93 0.04
CA ALA A 147 8.05 -20.69 -0.32
C ALA A 147 6.99 -20.89 -1.42
N ARG A 148 5.77 -20.35 -1.21
CA ARG A 148 4.69 -20.39 -2.20
C ARG A 148 5.08 -19.55 -3.43
N ARG A 149 4.55 -19.89 -4.62
CA ARG A 149 4.77 -19.08 -5.83
C ARG A 149 4.29 -17.64 -5.61
N GLY A 150 5.15 -16.67 -5.88
CA GLY A 150 4.94 -15.23 -5.60
C GLY A 150 5.57 -14.74 -4.30
N ASP A 151 6.00 -15.65 -3.40
CA ASP A 151 6.66 -15.33 -2.13
C ASP A 151 8.17 -15.70 -2.14
N GLU A 152 8.75 -16.06 -3.29
CA GLU A 152 10.10 -16.65 -3.39
C GLU A 152 11.22 -15.71 -2.90
N GLU A 153 11.06 -14.39 -3.04
CA GLU A 153 12.03 -13.38 -2.58
C GLU A 153 11.63 -12.77 -1.21
N SER A 154 10.55 -13.25 -0.57
CA SER A 154 10.10 -12.82 0.77
C SER A 154 11.10 -13.21 1.87
N ALA A 155 11.09 -12.47 2.99
CA ALA A 155 11.70 -12.92 4.23
C ALA A 155 10.97 -14.18 4.77
N PRO A 156 11.64 -15.04 5.55
CA PRO A 156 11.04 -16.26 6.11
C PRO A 156 9.78 -15.97 6.95
N PHE A 157 8.75 -16.79 6.78
CA PHE A 157 7.49 -16.69 7.52
C PHE A 157 6.93 -18.08 7.85
N ARG A 158 6.05 -18.12 8.86
CA ARG A 158 5.19 -19.28 9.17
C ARG A 158 3.75 -18.93 8.83
N GLU A 159 2.93 -19.94 8.51
CA GLU A 159 1.49 -19.80 8.19
C GLU A 159 0.61 -20.50 9.22
N SER A 160 -0.64 -20.05 9.36
CA SER A 160 -1.67 -20.79 10.09
C SER A 160 -2.22 -21.95 9.25
N VAL A 161 -2.98 -22.84 9.89
CA VAL A 161 -3.99 -23.67 9.18
C VAL A 161 -4.94 -22.78 8.35
N PRO A 162 -5.52 -23.28 7.25
CA PRO A 162 -6.45 -22.49 6.44
C PRO A 162 -7.70 -22.06 7.21
N VAL A 163 -7.98 -20.76 7.25
CA VAL A 163 -9.12 -20.13 7.94
C VAL A 163 -9.82 -19.10 7.04
N PRO A 164 -11.07 -18.67 7.34
CA PRO A 164 -11.78 -17.68 6.52
C PRO A 164 -11.03 -16.34 6.45
N PRO A 165 -11.32 -15.49 5.44
CA PRO A 165 -10.64 -14.22 5.24
C PRO A 165 -10.59 -13.36 6.51
N VAL A 166 -9.37 -13.03 6.93
CA VAL A 166 -9.09 -12.13 8.05
C VAL A 166 -9.32 -10.68 7.58
N LEU A 167 -10.02 -9.90 8.40
CA LEU A 167 -10.35 -8.50 8.11
C LEU A 167 -9.65 -7.53 9.07
N CYS A 168 -9.52 -7.90 10.35
CA CYS A 168 -8.76 -7.16 11.37
C CYS A 168 -7.88 -8.10 12.20
N VAL A 169 -6.79 -7.55 12.74
CA VAL A 169 -5.76 -8.27 13.54
C VAL A 169 -5.32 -7.34 14.66
N GLU A 170 -5.35 -7.80 15.91
CA GLU A 170 -4.86 -7.06 17.07
C GLU A 170 -3.88 -7.91 17.91
N ALA A 171 -2.88 -7.27 18.50
CA ALA A 171 -1.80 -7.93 19.25
C ALA A 171 -1.96 -7.75 20.76
N ASP A 172 -1.83 -8.84 21.51
CA ASP A 172 -2.01 -8.91 22.97
C ASP A 172 -0.74 -9.48 23.63
N ALA A 173 0.20 -8.58 23.89
CA ALA A 173 1.58 -8.87 24.27
C ALA A 173 1.72 -9.70 25.55
N ALA A 174 0.96 -9.38 26.60
CA ALA A 174 1.02 -10.02 27.91
C ALA A 174 0.44 -11.45 27.91
N ASN A 175 -0.64 -11.68 27.16
CA ASN A 175 -1.17 -13.03 26.95
C ASN A 175 -0.36 -13.84 25.92
N ALA A 176 0.59 -13.20 25.22
CA ALA A 176 1.29 -13.77 24.07
C ALA A 176 0.33 -14.25 22.97
N LEU A 177 -0.73 -13.48 22.69
CA LEU A 177 -1.77 -13.82 21.71
C LEU A 177 -1.89 -12.76 20.61
N VAL A 178 -2.17 -13.20 19.39
CA VAL A 178 -2.73 -12.35 18.34
C VAL A 178 -4.18 -12.73 18.12
N TRP A 179 -5.07 -11.75 18.16
CA TRP A 179 -6.51 -11.90 17.94
C TRP A 179 -6.86 -11.52 16.50
N THR A 180 -7.71 -12.31 15.83
CA THR A 180 -8.10 -12.06 14.43
C THR A 180 -9.62 -12.09 14.25
N GLY A 181 -10.14 -11.07 13.58
CA GLY A 181 -11.56 -10.97 13.20
C GLY A 181 -11.77 -11.43 11.75
N HIS A 182 -12.75 -12.31 11.54
CA HIS A 182 -12.97 -13.00 10.26
C HIS A 182 -14.27 -12.58 9.56
N LYS A 183 -14.28 -12.75 8.23
CA LYS A 183 -15.43 -12.44 7.36
C LYS A 183 -16.68 -13.26 7.65
N ASP A 184 -16.56 -14.43 8.28
CA ASP A 184 -17.70 -15.27 8.69
C ASP A 184 -18.24 -14.94 10.09
N GLY A 185 -17.73 -13.88 10.73
CA GLY A 185 -18.19 -13.41 12.04
C GLY A 185 -17.51 -14.07 13.24
N ARG A 186 -16.46 -14.88 13.03
CA ARG A 186 -15.65 -15.45 14.11
C ARG A 186 -14.55 -14.50 14.59
N ILE A 187 -14.20 -14.64 15.87
CA ILE A 187 -12.93 -14.18 16.44
C ILE A 187 -12.10 -15.41 16.77
N MET A 188 -10.82 -15.39 16.39
CA MET A 188 -9.84 -16.47 16.64
C MET A 188 -8.58 -15.90 17.30
N SER A 189 -7.77 -16.77 17.91
CA SER A 189 -6.51 -16.40 18.54
C SER A 189 -5.36 -17.35 18.24
N TRP A 190 -4.15 -16.80 18.20
CA TRP A 190 -2.92 -17.46 17.78
C TRP A 190 -1.82 -17.18 18.81
N ARG A 191 -1.06 -18.21 19.23
CA ARG A 191 0.03 -18.00 20.19
C ARG A 191 1.26 -17.39 19.51
N MET A 192 1.82 -16.35 20.13
CA MET A 192 3.12 -15.75 19.79
C MET A 192 4.32 -16.60 20.24
N ASP A 193 4.09 -17.61 21.09
CA ASP A 193 5.12 -18.56 21.52
C ASP A 193 5.45 -19.55 20.40
N LEU A 194 6.11 -19.04 19.36
CA LEU A 194 6.61 -19.76 18.19
C LEU A 194 7.83 -20.62 18.56
N ALA A 195 7.63 -21.61 19.42
CA ALA A 195 8.66 -22.54 19.86
C ALA A 195 9.51 -23.04 18.67
N ALA A 196 10.83 -23.09 18.89
CA ALA A 196 11.68 -23.98 18.10
C ALA A 196 11.24 -25.43 18.36
N GLY A 197 11.38 -26.30 17.37
CA GLY A 197 10.67 -27.58 17.34
C GLY A 197 10.92 -28.47 18.55
N SER A 198 9.85 -29.14 19.00
CA SER A 198 9.94 -30.59 19.20
C SER A 198 10.34 -31.25 17.88
N ASP A 199 11.05 -32.38 17.91
CA ASP A 199 11.71 -33.01 16.74
C ASP A 199 10.78 -33.62 15.65
N ASP A 200 9.57 -33.08 15.45
CA ASP A 200 8.73 -33.30 14.27
C ASP A 200 9.12 -32.29 13.18
N ASP A 201 9.96 -32.73 12.24
CA ASP A 201 10.57 -31.94 11.14
C ASP A 201 9.55 -31.41 10.08
N ASP A 202 8.24 -31.60 10.29
CA ASP A 202 7.20 -31.53 9.25
C ASP A 202 5.98 -30.63 9.65
N ALA A 203 6.14 -29.77 10.66
CA ALA A 203 5.05 -28.95 11.23
C ALA A 203 5.23 -27.42 11.03
N PRO A 204 5.07 -26.86 9.82
CA PRO A 204 5.25 -25.43 9.52
C PRO A 204 4.14 -24.50 10.05
N LEU A 205 3.22 -25.01 10.89
CA LEU A 205 1.96 -24.37 11.26
C LEU A 205 1.89 -24.01 12.75
N PHE A 206 1.70 -22.73 13.06
CA PHE A 206 1.44 -22.30 14.44
C PHE A 206 -0.01 -22.54 14.84
N ARG A 207 -0.24 -22.80 16.14
CA ARG A 207 -1.51 -23.36 16.65
C ARG A 207 -2.51 -22.28 17.09
N GLU A 208 -3.77 -22.52 16.79
CA GLU A 208 -4.92 -21.77 17.32
C GLU A 208 -5.06 -22.00 18.83
N ALA A 209 -5.16 -20.92 19.60
CA ALA A 209 -5.45 -20.97 21.04
C ALA A 209 -6.94 -21.17 21.31
N LEU A 210 -7.80 -20.30 20.76
CA LEU A 210 -9.23 -20.23 21.06
C LEU A 210 -10.00 -19.55 19.91
N THR A 211 -11.21 -20.03 19.62
CA THR A 211 -12.13 -19.51 18.58
C THR A 211 -13.56 -19.45 19.10
N TRP A 212 -14.35 -18.46 18.68
CA TRP A 212 -15.80 -18.41 18.90
C TRP A 212 -16.55 -17.63 17.82
N GLN A 213 -17.86 -17.85 17.71
CA GLN A 213 -18.75 -17.07 16.84
C GLN A 213 -19.12 -15.75 17.53
N ALA A 214 -18.50 -14.65 17.13
CA ALA A 214 -18.71 -13.33 17.71
C ALA A 214 -20.02 -12.69 17.19
N HIS A 215 -20.19 -12.67 15.87
CA HIS A 215 -21.37 -12.13 15.18
C HIS A 215 -22.00 -13.20 14.30
N SER A 216 -23.33 -13.31 14.32
CA SER A 216 -24.05 -14.34 13.58
C SER A 216 -24.43 -13.83 12.17
N ARG A 217 -23.73 -14.34 11.15
CA ARG A 217 -23.92 -14.03 9.71
C ARG A 217 -23.37 -12.68 9.20
N THR A 218 -22.76 -11.86 10.05
CA THR A 218 -22.08 -10.61 9.66
C THR A 218 -20.58 -10.68 10.03
N PRO A 219 -19.69 -10.00 9.29
CA PRO A 219 -18.24 -10.05 9.51
C PRO A 219 -17.79 -9.34 10.79
N VAL A 220 -16.64 -9.71 11.33
CA VAL A 220 -15.90 -8.86 12.28
C VAL A 220 -15.11 -7.84 11.46
N LEU A 221 -15.58 -6.59 11.40
CA LEU A 221 -14.93 -5.54 10.61
C LEU A 221 -13.75 -4.92 11.35
N SER A 222 -13.94 -4.64 12.64
CA SER A 222 -12.94 -4.05 13.53
C SER A 222 -13.02 -4.64 14.93
N MET A 223 -11.92 -4.53 15.68
CA MET A 223 -11.77 -5.07 17.02
C MET A 223 -10.72 -4.24 17.78
N VAL A 224 -10.87 -4.08 19.09
CA VAL A 224 -9.87 -3.47 19.99
C VAL A 224 -9.88 -4.16 21.35
N ILE A 225 -8.80 -4.01 22.10
CA ILE A 225 -8.69 -4.46 23.50
C ILE A 225 -8.67 -3.21 24.40
N THR A 226 -9.62 -3.13 25.33
CA THR A 226 -9.85 -1.92 26.14
C THR A 226 -8.90 -1.80 27.33
N SER A 227 -8.92 -0.63 27.98
CA SER A 227 -8.24 -0.30 29.25
C SER A 227 -8.58 -1.21 30.44
N TYR A 228 -9.51 -2.16 30.28
CA TYR A 228 -9.88 -3.17 31.29
C TYR A 228 -9.69 -4.62 30.80
N GLY A 229 -9.06 -4.79 29.64
CA GLY A 229 -8.75 -6.09 29.03
C GLY A 229 -9.93 -6.74 28.29
N GLU A 230 -11.03 -6.01 28.10
CA GLU A 230 -12.16 -6.52 27.33
C GLU A 230 -11.87 -6.50 25.84
N ILE A 231 -12.30 -7.52 25.12
CA ILE A 231 -12.31 -7.50 23.65
C ILE A 231 -13.62 -6.88 23.22
N TRP A 232 -13.57 -5.78 22.48
CA TRP A 232 -14.73 -5.14 21.87
C TRP A 232 -14.64 -5.28 20.34
N SER A 233 -15.73 -5.62 19.65
CA SER A 233 -15.73 -5.74 18.19
C SER A 233 -16.95 -5.12 17.50
N GLY A 234 -16.70 -4.58 16.31
CA GLY A 234 -17.65 -3.92 15.43
C GLY A 234 -17.99 -4.75 14.20
N SER A 235 -19.23 -4.64 13.73
CA SER A 235 -19.77 -5.35 12.57
C SER A 235 -20.61 -4.42 11.69
N GLU A 236 -21.23 -5.00 10.66
CA GLU A 236 -22.12 -4.32 9.73
C GLU A 236 -23.37 -3.75 10.45
N GLY A 237 -23.94 -2.66 9.90
CA GLY A 237 -25.20 -2.08 10.38
C GLY A 237 -25.17 -1.47 11.79
N GLY A 238 -23.98 -1.26 12.38
CA GLY A 238 -23.81 -0.65 13.69
C GLY A 238 -23.92 -1.62 14.87
N VAL A 239 -23.70 -2.92 14.65
CA VAL A 239 -23.70 -3.93 15.73
C VAL A 239 -22.34 -3.93 16.44
N ILE A 240 -22.36 -3.82 17.77
CA ILE A 240 -21.15 -3.72 18.60
C ILE A 240 -21.30 -4.60 19.84
N LYS A 241 -20.28 -5.40 20.13
CA LYS A 241 -20.27 -6.35 21.26
C LYS A 241 -18.99 -6.26 22.06
N ALA A 242 -19.12 -6.36 23.38
CA ALA A 242 -18.03 -6.47 24.34
C ALA A 242 -17.99 -7.86 24.98
N TRP A 243 -16.79 -8.43 25.18
CA TRP A 243 -16.56 -9.66 25.92
C TRP A 243 -15.70 -9.39 27.17
N PRO A 244 -16.24 -9.59 28.39
CA PRO A 244 -15.51 -9.33 29.62
C PRO A 244 -14.27 -10.22 29.79
N TRP A 245 -13.15 -9.60 30.21
CA TRP A 245 -11.86 -10.28 30.40
C TRP A 245 -11.98 -11.51 31.31
N ASP A 246 -12.74 -11.40 32.39
CA ASP A 246 -12.94 -12.47 33.37
C ASP A 246 -13.57 -13.75 32.81
N VAL A 247 -14.18 -13.72 31.61
CA VAL A 247 -14.66 -14.92 30.91
C VAL A 247 -13.62 -15.43 29.93
N ILE A 248 -12.94 -14.54 29.21
CA ILE A 248 -11.86 -14.86 28.27
C ILE A 248 -10.71 -15.55 29.03
N ALA A 249 -10.23 -14.96 30.12
CA ALA A 249 -9.17 -15.49 30.98
C ALA A 249 -9.50 -16.91 31.50
N LYS A 250 -10.73 -17.11 32.01
CA LYS A 250 -11.19 -18.41 32.51
C LYS A 250 -11.30 -19.46 31.40
N SER A 251 -11.58 -19.03 30.17
CA SER A 251 -11.64 -19.90 28.98
C SER A 251 -10.26 -20.22 28.40
N LEU A 252 -9.29 -19.29 28.49
CA LEU A 252 -7.89 -19.51 28.14
C LEU A 252 -7.15 -20.45 29.11
N SER A 253 -7.62 -20.55 30.36
CA SER A 253 -7.11 -21.49 31.37
C SER A 253 -7.73 -22.90 31.32
N LEU A 254 -8.69 -23.17 30.41
CA LEU A 254 -9.26 -24.51 30.24
C LEU A 254 -8.33 -25.41 29.40
N MET A 255 -8.47 -26.72 29.57
CA MET A 255 -7.66 -27.69 28.84
C MET A 255 -8.04 -27.74 27.35
N PRO A 256 -7.12 -28.14 26.43
CA PRO A 256 -7.40 -28.18 24.99
C PRO A 256 -8.63 -29.03 24.60
N GLU A 257 -8.92 -30.06 25.38
CA GLU A 257 -10.08 -30.95 25.23
C GLU A 257 -11.41 -30.24 25.54
N GLU A 258 -11.37 -29.20 26.37
CA GLU A 258 -12.53 -28.41 26.83
C GLU A 258 -12.81 -27.19 25.94
N LYS A 259 -12.04 -26.97 24.86
CA LYS A 259 -12.16 -25.81 23.95
C LYS A 259 -13.60 -25.49 23.51
N HIS A 260 -14.45 -26.49 23.29
CA HIS A 260 -15.85 -26.26 22.92
C HIS A 260 -16.68 -25.63 24.05
N VAL A 261 -16.42 -26.03 25.30
CA VAL A 261 -17.02 -25.40 26.49
C VAL A 261 -16.47 -23.99 26.68
N ALA A 262 -15.16 -23.79 26.45
CA ALA A 262 -14.50 -22.49 26.48
C ALA A 262 -15.15 -21.49 25.49
N ALA A 263 -15.37 -21.92 24.25
CA ALA A 263 -16.04 -21.14 23.20
C ALA A 263 -17.49 -20.81 23.57
N LEU A 264 -18.33 -21.82 23.86
CA LEU A 264 -19.74 -21.63 24.24
C LEU A 264 -19.94 -20.71 25.45
N ARG A 265 -18.96 -20.64 26.36
CA ARG A 265 -18.98 -19.73 27.51
C ARG A 265 -18.82 -18.27 27.07
N ILE A 266 -17.94 -17.99 26.12
CA ILE A 266 -17.68 -16.65 25.56
C ILE A 266 -18.82 -16.22 24.63
N GLU A 267 -19.34 -17.12 23.80
CA GLU A 267 -20.49 -16.85 22.90
C GLU A 267 -21.75 -16.42 23.67
N ARG A 268 -21.86 -16.75 24.96
CA ARG A 268 -22.98 -16.42 25.84
C ARG A 268 -22.69 -15.28 26.81
N SER A 269 -21.46 -14.75 26.84
CA SER A 269 -21.05 -13.68 27.77
C SER A 269 -20.89 -12.31 27.10
N TYR A 270 -21.31 -12.16 25.84
CA TYR A 270 -21.22 -10.87 25.18
C TYR A 270 -22.23 -9.87 25.76
N ILE A 271 -21.83 -8.60 25.78
CA ILE A 271 -22.69 -7.47 26.14
C ILE A 271 -22.98 -6.69 24.86
N ASP A 272 -24.25 -6.48 24.56
CA ASP A 272 -24.71 -5.66 23.42
C ASP A 272 -24.75 -4.19 23.84
N LEU A 273 -23.72 -3.45 23.43
CA LEU A 273 -23.55 -2.04 23.83
C LEU A 273 -24.65 -1.15 23.25
N ARG A 274 -25.13 -1.48 22.04
CA ARG A 274 -26.14 -0.67 21.34
C ARG A 274 -27.50 -0.77 22.00
N ASN A 275 -27.91 -1.98 22.36
CA ASN A 275 -29.20 -2.20 23.04
C ASN A 275 -29.19 -1.65 24.48
N ASN A 276 -28.04 -1.66 25.17
CA ASN A 276 -27.90 -1.02 26.48
C ASN A 276 -27.98 0.51 26.41
N ALA A 277 -27.30 1.15 25.45
CA ALA A 277 -27.32 2.62 25.32
C ALA A 277 -28.71 3.20 25.06
N ALA A 278 -29.62 2.44 24.43
CA ALA A 278 -31.00 2.83 24.18
C ALA A 278 -31.88 2.98 25.45
N ALA A 279 -31.37 2.58 26.64
CA ALA A 279 -32.03 2.82 27.92
C ALA A 279 -31.68 4.20 28.54
N GLY A 280 -30.60 4.84 28.08
CA GLY A 280 -30.24 6.22 28.44
C GLY A 280 -30.89 7.26 27.53
N ASN A 281 -31.04 8.50 28.00
CA ASN A 281 -31.62 9.61 27.23
C ASN A 281 -30.63 10.22 26.20
N ILE A 282 -29.81 9.39 25.55
CA ILE A 282 -28.75 9.79 24.60
C ILE A 282 -29.14 9.29 23.20
N SER A 283 -28.77 10.03 22.14
CA SER A 283 -29.14 9.68 20.77
C SER A 283 -28.55 8.33 20.35
N SER A 284 -29.38 7.49 19.74
CA SER A 284 -28.97 6.17 19.27
C SER A 284 -27.96 6.28 18.11
N PHE A 285 -26.89 5.49 18.20
CA PHE A 285 -25.83 5.49 17.19
C PHE A 285 -26.35 5.05 15.81
N PRO A 286 -25.94 5.70 14.70
CA PRO A 286 -26.38 5.38 13.35
C PRO A 286 -26.22 3.89 12.98
N ALA A 287 -27.14 3.38 12.16
CA ALA A 287 -27.12 2.01 11.66
C ALA A 287 -26.13 1.83 10.49
N ALA A 288 -24.87 2.19 10.71
CA ALA A 288 -23.80 2.15 9.73
C ALA A 288 -22.63 1.28 10.20
N ASP A 289 -21.85 0.75 9.25
CA ASP A 289 -20.79 -0.22 9.52
C ASP A 289 -19.68 0.35 10.40
N VAL A 290 -19.33 -0.37 11.46
CA VAL A 290 -18.22 0.00 12.36
C VAL A 290 -16.93 -0.54 11.75
N LYS A 291 -16.29 0.27 10.91
CA LYS A 291 -15.08 -0.11 10.17
C LYS A 291 -13.79 0.11 10.95
N HIS A 292 -13.78 1.07 11.87
CA HIS A 292 -12.62 1.39 12.69
C HIS A 292 -13.05 1.60 14.14
N MET A 293 -12.20 1.15 15.04
CA MET A 293 -12.32 1.32 16.49
C MET A 293 -10.95 1.74 17.02
N LEU A 294 -10.92 2.54 18.08
CA LEU A 294 -9.71 2.96 18.75
C LEU A 294 -9.96 2.94 20.26
N ALA A 295 -9.18 2.17 21.01
CA ALA A 295 -9.11 2.31 22.45
C ALA A 295 -8.23 3.53 22.77
N ASP A 296 -8.77 4.47 23.56
CA ASP A 296 -8.01 5.53 24.22
C ASP A 296 -7.67 4.99 25.62
N HIS A 297 -6.51 4.35 25.73
CA HIS A 297 -6.06 3.77 27.00
C HIS A 297 -5.89 4.86 28.06
N SER A 298 -5.35 6.03 27.66
CA SER A 298 -5.01 7.17 28.53
C SER A 298 -6.16 7.68 29.40
N ARG A 299 -7.40 7.58 28.88
CA ARG A 299 -8.64 8.09 29.51
C ARG A 299 -9.76 7.06 29.60
N ALA A 300 -9.41 5.77 29.60
CA ALA A 300 -10.40 4.69 29.74
C ALA A 300 -11.59 4.77 28.76
N LYS A 301 -11.35 5.11 27.49
CA LYS A 301 -12.40 5.34 26.48
C LYS A 301 -12.26 4.42 25.28
N VAL A 302 -13.35 4.22 24.54
CA VAL A 302 -13.33 3.58 23.22
C VAL A 302 -14.07 4.44 22.20
N TRP A 303 -13.41 4.73 21.10
CA TRP A 303 -13.94 5.46 19.96
C TRP A 303 -14.41 4.47 18.89
N PHE A 304 -15.62 4.65 18.39
CA PHE A 304 -16.17 3.93 17.24
C PHE A 304 -16.36 4.87 16.07
N LEU A 305 -16.01 4.41 14.87
CA LEU A 305 -16.05 5.20 13.66
C LEU A 305 -16.88 4.49 12.60
N THR A 306 -17.95 5.18 12.19
CA THR A 306 -18.60 4.94 10.90
C THR A 306 -17.95 5.85 9.85
N SER A 307 -18.43 5.80 8.60
CA SER A 307 -17.90 6.68 7.55
C SER A 307 -18.16 8.18 7.79
N MET A 308 -19.21 8.56 8.53
CA MET A 308 -19.64 9.96 8.71
C MET A 308 -19.64 10.46 10.17
N ALA A 309 -19.75 9.54 11.13
CA ALA A 309 -19.98 9.87 12.54
C ALA A 309 -19.10 9.04 13.48
N PHE A 310 -18.66 9.70 14.55
CA PHE A 310 -17.88 9.16 15.65
C PHE A 310 -18.79 8.96 16.86
N ALA A 311 -18.53 7.92 17.66
CA ALA A 311 -19.04 7.82 19.02
C ALA A 311 -17.93 7.51 20.01
N VAL A 312 -17.98 8.14 21.17
CA VAL A 312 -17.05 7.91 22.28
C VAL A 312 -17.82 7.24 23.42
N TRP A 313 -17.28 6.14 23.91
CA TRP A 313 -17.83 5.30 24.95
C TRP A 313 -16.84 5.20 26.11
N ASP A 314 -17.38 5.03 27.31
CA ASP A 314 -16.60 4.71 28.50
C ASP A 314 -16.23 3.22 28.48
N ALA A 315 -14.95 2.88 28.70
CA ALA A 315 -14.48 1.49 28.67
C ALA A 315 -14.79 0.70 29.96
N ARG A 316 -15.16 1.38 31.05
CA ARG A 316 -15.41 0.83 32.39
C ARG A 316 -16.91 0.62 32.63
N THR A 317 -17.71 1.67 32.49
CA THR A 317 -19.18 1.63 32.62
C THR A 317 -19.85 1.03 31.39
N ARG A 318 -19.19 1.12 30.22
CA ARG A 318 -19.71 0.76 28.89
C ARG A 318 -20.87 1.65 28.41
N GLU A 319 -20.98 2.85 28.96
CA GLU A 319 -21.96 3.86 28.54
C GLU A 319 -21.49 4.69 27.33
N LEU A 320 -22.45 5.15 26.53
CA LEU A 320 -22.22 6.05 25.40
C LEU A 320 -22.09 7.50 25.91
N LEU A 321 -20.91 8.09 25.78
CA LEU A 321 -20.62 9.45 26.28
C LEU A 321 -20.99 10.56 25.28
N LYS A 322 -20.73 10.34 23.98
CA LYS A 322 -20.91 11.36 22.93
C LYS A 322 -21.07 10.74 21.54
N VAL A 323 -21.90 11.35 20.68
CA VAL A 323 -21.97 11.08 19.22
C VAL A 323 -21.81 12.40 18.48
N PHE A 324 -20.97 12.45 17.44
CA PHE A 324 -20.70 13.66 16.67
C PHE A 324 -20.25 13.38 15.22
N GLY A 325 -20.52 14.31 14.32
CA GLY A 325 -20.12 14.25 12.91
C GLY A 325 -18.67 14.69 12.67
N MET A 326 -18.19 14.59 11.42
CA MET A 326 -16.84 15.00 11.01
C MET A 326 -16.53 16.49 11.17
N ASP A 327 -17.56 17.33 11.32
CA ASP A 327 -17.46 18.76 11.63
C ASP A 327 -17.36 19.05 13.14
N GLY A 328 -17.52 18.02 13.99
CA GLY A 328 -17.54 18.13 15.45
C GLY A 328 -18.90 18.51 16.04
N GLN A 329 -19.96 18.65 15.24
CA GLN A 329 -21.31 18.90 15.75
C GLN A 329 -21.92 17.61 16.32
N ILE A 330 -22.64 17.74 17.45
CA ILE A 330 -23.33 16.62 18.10
C ILE A 330 -24.54 16.20 17.27
N GLU A 331 -24.62 14.92 16.91
CA GLU A 331 -25.73 14.37 16.13
C GLU A 331 -27.00 14.21 17.00
N SER A 332 -27.77 15.29 17.07
CA SER A 332 -29.18 15.24 17.49
C SER A 332 -30.01 14.53 16.42
N ALA A 333 -30.35 13.27 16.69
CA ALA A 333 -30.96 12.36 15.71
C ALA A 333 -32.23 12.94 15.06
N ARG A 334 -32.16 13.26 13.76
CA ARG A 334 -33.34 13.55 12.94
C ARG A 334 -34.03 12.24 12.58
N LEU A 335 -35.28 12.07 13.02
CA LEU A 335 -36.12 10.98 12.53
C LEU A 335 -36.56 11.27 11.09
N GLU A 336 -35.80 10.76 10.11
CA GLU A 336 -36.34 10.43 8.79
C GLU A 336 -36.45 8.90 8.69
N ALA A 337 -37.68 8.41 8.54
CA ALA A 337 -37.95 6.97 8.53
C ALA A 337 -37.57 6.33 7.18
N PRO A 338 -37.00 5.11 7.16
CA PRO A 338 -36.62 4.44 5.92
C PRO A 338 -37.84 4.04 5.11
N VAL A 339 -38.04 4.68 3.96
CA VAL A 339 -39.12 4.35 3.02
C VAL A 339 -38.75 3.09 2.23
N MET A 340 -39.08 1.92 2.77
CA MET A 340 -39.06 0.65 2.05
C MET A 340 -40.37 0.46 1.27
N PRO A 341 -40.34 0.19 -0.05
CA PRO A 341 -41.54 0.01 -0.86
C PRO A 341 -41.89 -1.48 -1.10
N GLU A 342 -42.56 -2.14 -0.14
CA GLU A 342 -43.12 -3.50 -0.33
C GLU A 342 -44.66 -3.50 -0.44
N GLN A 343 -45.10 -3.48 -1.70
CA GLN A 343 -46.18 -4.26 -2.35
C GLN A 343 -47.54 -4.58 -1.69
N PHE A 344 -48.55 -4.58 -2.59
CA PHE A 344 -49.87 -5.24 -2.54
C PHE A 344 -50.90 -4.82 -1.47
N ILE A 345 -51.97 -4.18 -1.96
CA ILE A 345 -53.37 -4.62 -1.79
C ILE A 345 -54.11 -4.35 -3.11
N GLU A 346 -55.15 -5.13 -3.40
CA GLU A 346 -55.98 -5.02 -4.60
C GLU A 346 -57.06 -3.92 -4.45
N GLU A 347 -57.43 -3.26 -5.55
CA GLU A 347 -58.85 -2.92 -5.77
C GLU A 347 -59.18 -2.84 -7.26
N GLU A 348 -60.23 -3.55 -7.69
CA GLU A 348 -60.78 -3.54 -9.04
C GLU A 348 -62.03 -2.66 -9.07
N ILE A 349 -62.24 -1.83 -10.12
CA ILE A 349 -63.55 -1.68 -10.81
C ILE A 349 -63.50 -0.70 -12.01
N LYS A 350 -64.08 -1.18 -13.13
CA LYS A 350 -64.71 -0.52 -14.30
C LYS A 350 -64.71 1.04 -14.32
N ALA A 351 -64.49 1.70 -15.47
CA ALA A 351 -65.28 1.53 -16.70
C ALA A 351 -64.63 2.02 -18.01
N LYS A 352 -65.28 1.74 -19.15
CA LYS A 352 -64.91 2.13 -20.53
C LYS A 352 -65.81 3.30 -21.06
N PRO A 353 -65.95 3.59 -22.38
CA PRO A 353 -65.16 4.64 -23.03
C PRO A 353 -66.00 5.65 -23.87
N VAL A 354 -65.36 6.70 -24.41
CA VAL A 354 -65.95 7.54 -25.48
C VAL A 354 -64.96 7.66 -26.66
N LYS A 355 -65.49 7.73 -27.89
CA LYS A 355 -64.76 7.74 -29.18
C LYS A 355 -64.74 9.13 -29.82
N LYS A 356 -64.08 9.20 -31.00
CA LYS A 356 -64.13 10.26 -32.05
C LYS A 356 -63.16 11.43 -31.83
N ASP A 357 -62.50 11.99 -32.86
CA ASP A 357 -62.43 11.61 -34.29
C ASP A 357 -61.03 11.96 -34.89
N LYS A 358 -60.79 11.52 -36.13
CA LYS A 358 -59.69 11.93 -37.02
C LYS A 358 -60.33 12.47 -38.31
N PRO A 359 -59.76 13.48 -39.03
CA PRO A 359 -58.65 13.15 -39.93
C PRO A 359 -57.64 14.27 -40.29
N GLN A 360 -56.54 13.82 -40.93
CA GLN A 360 -55.73 14.48 -41.98
C GLN A 360 -54.85 15.71 -41.70
N SER A 361 -53.88 15.86 -42.63
CA SER A 361 -52.74 16.78 -42.69
C SER A 361 -51.75 16.72 -41.51
N SER A 362 -50.50 17.14 -41.64
CA SER A 362 -49.36 16.73 -42.49
C SER A 362 -48.14 17.53 -42.00
N PHE A 363 -46.91 17.06 -42.21
CA PHE A 363 -45.65 17.78 -41.90
C PHE A 363 -45.52 18.44 -40.50
N ASN A 364 -44.86 17.74 -39.56
CA ASN A 364 -43.74 18.33 -38.82
C ASN A 364 -42.95 17.31 -37.96
N PHE A 365 -42.05 16.55 -38.60
CA PHE A 365 -41.09 15.68 -37.90
C PHE A 365 -40.05 16.52 -37.10
N PHE A 366 -39.60 17.64 -37.68
CA PHE A 366 -38.57 18.52 -37.10
C PHE A 366 -39.00 19.30 -35.85
N GLN A 367 -40.30 19.45 -35.58
CA GLN A 367 -40.76 20.15 -34.38
C GLN A 367 -40.62 19.28 -33.11
N LYS A 368 -40.76 17.94 -33.24
CA LYS A 368 -40.62 17.02 -32.10
C LYS A 368 -39.18 16.86 -31.64
N SER A 369 -38.21 16.79 -32.55
CA SER A 369 -36.78 16.73 -32.19
C SER A 369 -36.33 18.00 -31.46
N ARG A 370 -36.74 19.19 -31.93
CA ARG A 370 -36.41 20.48 -31.29
C ARG A 370 -36.98 20.58 -29.87
N ASN A 371 -38.22 20.15 -29.64
CA ASN A 371 -38.83 20.18 -28.30
C ASN A 371 -38.22 19.12 -27.36
N ALA A 372 -37.86 17.94 -27.86
CA ALA A 372 -37.11 16.93 -27.08
C ALA A 372 -35.71 17.45 -26.68
N LEU A 373 -34.99 18.10 -27.60
CA LEU A 373 -33.67 18.66 -27.35
C LEU A 373 -33.71 19.81 -26.33
N MET A 374 -34.69 20.70 -26.41
CA MET A 374 -34.91 21.76 -25.41
C MET A 374 -35.37 21.20 -24.06
N GLY A 375 -36.15 20.10 -24.05
CA GLY A 375 -36.51 19.38 -22.84
C GLY A 375 -35.30 18.75 -22.15
N ALA A 376 -34.41 18.12 -22.91
CA ALA A 376 -33.14 17.58 -22.43
C ALA A 376 -32.20 18.69 -21.91
N ALA A 377 -32.02 19.78 -22.66
CA ALA A 377 -31.22 20.93 -22.21
C ALA A 377 -31.80 21.58 -20.93
N GLY A 378 -33.13 21.63 -20.79
CA GLY A 378 -33.80 22.08 -19.57
C GLY A 378 -33.66 21.10 -18.39
N ALA A 379 -33.59 19.80 -18.65
CA ALA A 379 -33.29 18.79 -17.63
C ALA A 379 -31.82 18.88 -17.16
N VAL A 380 -30.86 18.95 -18.10
CA VAL A 380 -29.44 19.14 -17.81
C VAL A 380 -29.21 20.45 -17.05
N ARG A 381 -29.88 21.55 -17.41
CA ARG A 381 -29.83 22.79 -16.61
C ARG A 381 -30.40 22.58 -15.21
N ARG A 382 -31.55 21.92 -15.02
CA ARG A 382 -32.09 21.65 -13.67
C ARG A 382 -31.21 20.71 -12.83
N VAL A 383 -30.43 19.83 -13.44
CA VAL A 383 -29.39 19.05 -12.74
C VAL A 383 -28.23 19.98 -12.35
N ALA A 384 -27.71 20.78 -13.28
CA ALA A 384 -26.64 21.74 -13.01
C ALA A 384 -27.01 22.80 -11.95
N THR A 385 -28.26 23.28 -11.91
CA THR A 385 -28.76 24.21 -10.87
C THR A 385 -29.20 23.50 -9.58
N LYS A 386 -29.14 22.16 -9.51
CA LYS A 386 -29.13 21.42 -8.24
C LYS A 386 -27.71 21.18 -7.72
N GLY A 387 -26.69 21.29 -8.56
CA GLY A 387 -25.27 21.15 -8.18
C GLY A 387 -24.69 22.28 -7.33
N THR A 388 -25.52 23.12 -6.70
CA THR A 388 -25.10 24.15 -5.73
C THR A 388 -25.30 23.73 -4.28
N PHE A 389 -25.73 22.50 -4.02
CA PHE A 389 -25.50 21.80 -2.76
C PHE A 389 -24.40 20.77 -2.99
N VAL A 390 -23.20 21.06 -2.47
CA VAL A 390 -22.16 20.05 -2.30
C VAL A 390 -22.54 19.25 -1.07
N GLU A 391 -23.14 18.08 -1.26
CA GLU A 391 -23.12 17.05 -0.23
C GLU A 391 -21.66 16.62 -0.08
N ASP A 392 -21.07 16.92 1.09
CA ASP A 392 -19.65 16.71 1.34
C ASP A 392 -19.38 15.21 1.46
N ASN A 393 -18.93 14.61 0.36
CA ASN A 393 -18.67 13.16 0.24
C ASN A 393 -17.39 12.72 0.99
N ARG A 394 -16.88 13.57 1.89
CA ARG A 394 -15.80 13.24 2.82
C ARG A 394 -16.25 12.13 3.76
N ARG A 395 -15.41 11.11 3.91
CA ARG A 395 -15.59 10.02 4.88
C ARG A 395 -14.31 9.80 5.65
N THR A 396 -14.41 9.38 6.91
CA THR A 396 -13.25 8.89 7.68
C THR A 396 -12.89 7.47 7.23
N GLU A 397 -11.62 7.22 6.93
CA GLU A 397 -11.10 5.90 6.52
C GLU A 397 -9.85 5.48 7.35
N ALA A 398 -9.36 6.33 8.26
CA ALA A 398 -8.26 6.01 9.19
C ALA A 398 -8.38 6.79 10.51
N VAL A 399 -7.85 6.22 11.61
CA VAL A 399 -7.77 6.88 12.92
C VAL A 399 -6.55 6.39 13.72
N VAL A 400 -5.99 7.24 14.59
CA VAL A 400 -4.92 6.89 15.54
C VAL A 400 -4.92 7.81 16.78
N GLN A 401 -4.42 7.35 17.92
CA GLN A 401 -4.08 8.18 19.08
C GLN A 401 -2.57 8.49 19.09
N ALA A 402 -2.19 9.75 19.35
CA ALA A 402 -0.81 10.15 19.60
C ALA A 402 -0.49 10.13 21.12
N MET A 403 0.80 10.05 21.49
CA MET A 403 1.22 9.88 22.90
C MET A 403 0.97 11.11 23.80
N ASN A 404 0.68 12.27 23.22
CA ASN A 404 0.14 13.43 23.95
C ASN A 404 -1.38 13.30 24.25
N GLY A 405 -1.98 12.16 23.91
CA GLY A 405 -3.40 11.86 24.11
C GLY A 405 -4.35 12.50 23.09
N THR A 406 -3.86 13.19 22.05
CA THR A 406 -4.71 13.66 20.94
C THR A 406 -5.13 12.51 20.04
N VAL A 407 -6.31 12.61 19.43
CA VAL A 407 -6.81 11.64 18.44
C VAL A 407 -6.78 12.28 17.06
N TRP A 408 -6.39 11.50 16.06
CA TRP A 408 -6.18 11.94 14.68
C TRP A 408 -7.02 11.07 13.73
N SER A 409 -7.70 11.68 12.76
CA SER A 409 -8.51 10.96 11.76
C SER A 409 -8.21 11.42 10.34
N GLY A 410 -8.05 10.46 9.42
CA GLY A 410 -7.76 10.71 8.00
C GLY A 410 -8.96 10.45 7.09
N CYS A 411 -9.11 11.28 6.06
CA CYS A 411 -10.33 11.35 5.23
C CYS A 411 -10.11 10.95 3.76
N THR A 412 -11.22 10.70 3.04
CA THR A 412 -11.24 10.33 1.61
C THR A 412 -10.68 11.36 0.63
N ASP A 413 -10.62 12.64 1.03
CA ASP A 413 -10.08 13.77 0.27
C ASP A 413 -8.67 14.20 0.73
N GLY A 414 -8.03 13.37 1.56
CA GLY A 414 -6.70 13.65 2.11
C GLY A 414 -6.67 14.60 3.30
N LEU A 415 -7.82 15.14 3.72
CA LEU A 415 -7.94 15.93 4.94
C LEU A 415 -7.60 15.06 6.17
N ILE A 416 -6.82 15.64 7.08
CA ILE A 416 -6.46 15.07 8.38
C ILE A 416 -7.00 16.03 9.46
N ILE A 417 -7.69 15.47 10.45
CA ILE A 417 -8.35 16.22 11.52
C ILE A 417 -7.77 15.75 12.86
N MET A 418 -7.33 16.69 13.70
CA MET A 418 -6.91 16.45 15.08
C MET A 418 -8.05 16.78 16.06
N TRP A 419 -8.20 15.96 17.09
CA TRP A 419 -9.27 15.98 18.10
C TRP A 419 -8.70 15.85 19.52
N ASP A 420 -9.43 16.37 20.51
CA ASP A 420 -9.17 16.08 21.93
C ASP A 420 -9.73 14.70 22.35
N GLY A 421 -9.38 14.26 23.57
CA GLY A 421 -9.89 13.03 24.19
C GLY A 421 -11.39 13.03 24.54
N ASN A 422 -12.15 14.03 24.10
CA ASN A 422 -13.58 14.21 24.32
C ASN A 422 -14.34 14.43 22.99
N GLY A 423 -13.69 14.21 21.84
CA GLY A 423 -14.30 14.37 20.52
C GLY A 423 -14.58 15.81 20.13
N ASN A 424 -13.80 16.77 20.64
CA ASN A 424 -13.83 18.16 20.20
C ASN A 424 -12.72 18.38 19.15
N ARG A 425 -13.06 19.10 18.08
CA ARG A 425 -12.17 19.35 16.93
C ARG A 425 -11.12 20.40 17.30
N LEU A 426 -9.85 20.10 17.09
CA LEU A 426 -8.72 20.98 17.44
C LEU A 426 -8.14 21.69 16.21
N GLN A 427 -7.77 20.94 15.18
CA GLN A 427 -7.08 21.47 13.99
C GLN A 427 -7.30 20.60 12.75
N GLU A 428 -7.04 21.17 11.58
CA GLU A 428 -7.16 20.53 10.27
C GLU A 428 -5.88 20.71 9.45
N PHE A 429 -5.50 19.68 8.69
CA PHE A 429 -4.31 19.65 7.85
C PHE A 429 -4.64 18.98 6.52
N GLN A 430 -4.17 19.51 5.40
CA GLN A 430 -4.31 18.88 4.08
C GLN A 430 -3.05 19.09 3.24
N HIS A 431 -2.00 18.33 3.59
CA HIS A 431 -0.71 18.37 2.89
C HIS A 431 -0.74 17.63 1.54
N HIS A 432 -1.67 16.69 1.37
CA HIS A 432 -1.80 15.84 0.18
C HIS A 432 -3.29 15.53 -0.09
N CYS A 433 -3.68 15.33 -1.36
CA CYS A 433 -5.09 15.32 -1.80
C CYS A 433 -5.71 13.93 -2.09
N SER A 434 -4.92 12.86 -2.03
CA SER A 434 -5.46 11.49 -2.11
C SER A 434 -6.06 11.07 -0.78
N SER A 435 -7.01 10.13 -0.79
CA SER A 435 -7.54 9.50 0.43
C SER A 435 -6.44 9.03 1.36
N VAL A 436 -6.53 9.39 2.64
CA VAL A 436 -5.83 8.64 3.69
C VAL A 436 -6.43 7.23 3.74
N GLN A 437 -5.62 6.24 4.09
CA GLN A 437 -6.01 4.82 4.16
C GLN A 437 -5.55 4.14 5.45
N CYS A 438 -4.44 4.57 6.05
CA CYS A 438 -4.00 4.12 7.35
C CYS A 438 -3.14 5.18 8.06
N MET A 439 -3.06 5.11 9.38
CA MET A 439 -2.24 6.00 10.22
C MET A 439 -1.65 5.21 11.40
N LYS A 440 -0.42 5.55 11.83
CA LYS A 440 0.18 5.09 13.09
C LYS A 440 1.00 6.22 13.73
N ALA A 441 1.09 6.24 15.05
CA ALA A 441 1.84 7.26 15.80
C ALA A 441 2.84 6.58 16.74
N LEU A 442 4.00 7.21 16.94
CA LEU A 442 4.98 6.82 17.95
C LEU A 442 5.69 8.08 18.46
N GLY A 443 5.66 8.28 19.78
CA GLY A 443 6.24 9.46 20.44
C GLY A 443 5.71 10.75 19.85
N GLU A 444 6.60 11.47 19.16
CA GLU A 444 6.37 12.79 18.58
C GLU A 444 6.04 12.73 17.08
N ARG A 445 5.90 11.55 16.46
CA ARG A 445 5.67 11.40 15.01
C ARG A 445 4.35 10.70 14.69
N VAL A 446 3.59 11.25 13.76
CA VAL A 446 2.43 10.61 13.13
C VAL A 446 2.77 10.25 11.68
N TRP A 447 2.58 8.99 11.33
CA TRP A 447 2.82 8.40 10.01
C TRP A 447 1.48 8.19 9.31
N VAL A 448 1.40 8.56 8.04
CA VAL A 448 0.17 8.55 7.23
C VAL A 448 0.40 7.81 5.92
N GLY A 449 -0.47 6.85 5.61
CA GLY A 449 -0.47 6.10 4.36
C GLY A 449 -1.62 6.51 3.44
N TYR A 450 -1.32 6.80 2.18
CA TYR A 450 -2.27 7.30 1.20
C TYR A 450 -2.65 6.29 0.11
N ALA A 451 -3.81 6.49 -0.51
CA ALA A 451 -4.27 5.72 -1.67
C ALA A 451 -3.40 5.91 -2.93
N SER A 452 -2.59 6.97 -3.00
CA SER A 452 -1.55 7.14 -4.03
C SER A 452 -0.34 6.21 -3.86
N GLY A 453 -0.19 5.52 -2.71
CA GLY A 453 1.02 4.78 -2.36
C GLY A 453 2.11 5.63 -1.69
N ILE A 454 1.83 6.91 -1.44
CA ILE A 454 2.69 7.83 -0.69
C ILE A 454 2.61 7.54 0.81
N ILE A 455 3.75 7.75 1.48
CA ILE A 455 3.90 7.78 2.93
C ILE A 455 4.29 9.21 3.31
N GLN A 456 3.66 9.74 4.34
CA GLN A 456 3.94 11.06 4.91
C GLN A 456 4.23 10.92 6.40
N VAL A 457 5.13 11.76 6.92
CA VAL A 457 5.47 11.83 8.34
C VAL A 457 5.31 13.28 8.80
N MET A 458 4.58 13.48 9.89
CA MET A 458 4.39 14.77 10.54
C MET A 458 4.73 14.67 12.03
N ASP A 459 4.93 15.81 12.69
CA ASP A 459 5.01 15.88 14.16
C ASP A 459 3.61 15.83 14.80
N VAL A 460 3.53 15.84 16.13
CA VAL A 460 2.26 15.84 16.89
C VAL A 460 1.59 17.22 16.98
N GLU A 461 2.20 18.22 16.36
CA GLU A 461 1.65 19.55 16.07
C GLU A 461 1.10 19.64 14.62
N GLY A 462 1.38 18.64 13.78
CA GLY A 462 0.89 18.48 12.40
C GLY A 462 1.74 19.15 11.32
N ASN A 463 2.95 19.59 11.64
CA ASN A 463 3.93 20.09 10.65
C ASN A 463 4.48 18.91 9.83
N LEU A 464 4.58 19.10 8.52
CA LEU A 464 5.14 18.09 7.61
C LEU A 464 6.65 17.94 7.83
N LEU A 465 7.11 16.75 8.22
CA LEU A 465 8.53 16.42 8.37
C LEU A 465 9.12 15.85 7.07
N ALA A 466 8.40 14.96 6.38
CA ALA A 466 8.76 14.46 5.05
C ALA A 466 7.60 13.71 4.37
N GLU A 467 7.72 13.55 3.05
CA GLU A 467 6.83 12.75 2.21
C GLU A 467 7.63 11.98 1.14
N TRP A 468 7.23 10.74 0.82
CA TRP A 468 7.82 9.97 -0.29
C TRP A 468 6.89 8.88 -0.84
N THR A 469 7.12 8.47 -2.10
CA THR A 469 6.45 7.31 -2.71
C THR A 469 6.97 6.00 -2.10
N GLY A 470 6.25 5.49 -1.10
CA GLY A 470 6.58 4.23 -0.42
C GLY A 470 6.26 2.99 -1.25
N HIS A 471 5.11 2.99 -1.93
CA HIS A 471 4.59 1.89 -2.73
C HIS A 471 3.98 2.40 -4.05
N SER A 472 3.81 1.51 -5.03
CA SER A 472 3.20 1.84 -6.35
C SER A 472 1.68 1.62 -6.41
N CYS A 473 1.04 1.45 -5.26
CA CYS A 473 -0.39 1.19 -5.03
C CYS A 473 -0.75 1.69 -3.61
N PRO A 474 -2.05 1.88 -3.27
CA PRO A 474 -2.50 2.30 -1.95
C PRO A 474 -1.76 1.64 -0.77
N VAL A 475 -1.33 2.44 0.21
CA VAL A 475 -0.84 1.91 1.51
C VAL A 475 -2.04 1.61 2.40
N ILE A 476 -2.35 0.34 2.64
CA ILE A 476 -3.61 -0.09 3.26
C ILE A 476 -3.52 -0.33 4.77
N GLN A 477 -2.32 -0.59 5.32
CA GLN A 477 -2.14 -0.70 6.77
C GLN A 477 -0.70 -0.41 7.19
N MET A 478 -0.54 0.07 8.43
CA MET A 478 0.74 0.31 9.10
C MET A 478 0.84 -0.44 10.44
N ALA A 479 2.04 -0.92 10.78
CA ALA A 479 2.37 -1.49 12.10
C ALA A 479 3.79 -1.07 12.53
N ILE A 480 4.05 -0.94 13.83
CA ILE A 480 5.35 -0.53 14.39
C ILE A 480 6.02 -1.76 15.03
N GLY A 481 7.30 -2.02 14.75
CA GLY A 481 8.01 -3.20 15.27
C GLY A 481 9.53 -3.08 15.23
N GLY A 482 10.17 -3.19 16.39
CA GLY A 482 11.59 -2.83 16.53
C GLY A 482 11.84 -1.42 15.99
N SER A 483 13.00 -1.20 15.36
CA SER A 483 13.40 0.09 14.79
C SER A 483 12.60 0.56 13.55
N TYR A 484 11.45 -0.03 13.21
CA TYR A 484 10.75 0.20 11.93
C TYR A 484 9.24 0.45 12.05
N VAL A 485 8.72 1.34 11.20
CA VAL A 485 7.33 1.32 10.72
C VAL A 485 7.24 0.39 9.51
N PHE A 486 6.37 -0.61 9.56
CA PHE A 486 6.05 -1.48 8.44
C PHE A 486 4.78 -1.01 7.73
N THR A 487 4.83 -0.90 6.41
CA THR A 487 3.70 -0.60 5.54
C THR A 487 3.32 -1.81 4.70
N LEU A 488 2.03 -2.15 4.70
CA LEU A 488 1.40 -3.08 3.76
C LEU A 488 0.66 -2.28 2.68
N ALA A 489 0.90 -2.60 1.41
CA ALA A 489 0.17 -2.00 0.29
C ALA A 489 -0.88 -2.94 -0.32
N HIS A 490 -1.83 -2.37 -1.08
CA HIS A 490 -2.84 -3.10 -1.86
C HIS A 490 -2.23 -4.01 -2.95
N HIS A 491 -0.92 -3.92 -3.22
CA HIS A 491 -0.21 -4.91 -4.04
C HIS A 491 0.36 -6.09 -3.21
N GLY A 492 0.00 -6.21 -1.94
CA GLY A 492 0.39 -7.28 -1.02
C GLY A 492 1.84 -7.27 -0.52
N GLY A 493 2.67 -6.34 -0.98
CA GLY A 493 4.06 -6.21 -0.53
C GLY A 493 4.19 -5.44 0.77
N ILE A 494 5.23 -5.75 1.54
CA ILE A 494 5.51 -5.21 2.88
C ILE A 494 6.91 -4.59 2.91
N ARG A 495 7.00 -3.32 3.34
CA ARG A 495 8.25 -2.57 3.51
C ARG A 495 8.40 -2.05 4.93
N GLY A 496 9.61 -2.14 5.49
CA GLY A 496 9.99 -1.47 6.73
C GLY A 496 10.73 -0.16 6.43
N TRP A 497 10.36 0.90 7.14
CA TRP A 497 11.00 2.23 7.10
C TRP A 497 11.53 2.54 8.50
N PRO A 498 12.80 2.94 8.68
CA PRO A 498 13.34 3.22 10.00
C PRO A 498 12.53 4.30 10.73
N LEU A 499 12.26 4.13 12.03
CA LEU A 499 11.47 5.08 12.83
C LEU A 499 12.10 6.49 12.88
N ALA A 500 13.43 6.55 12.76
CA ALA A 500 14.19 7.79 12.69
C ALA A 500 14.07 8.51 11.34
N SER A 501 13.71 7.84 10.24
CA SER A 501 13.63 8.44 8.90
C SER A 501 12.56 9.56 8.84
N PRO A 502 12.83 10.72 8.22
CA PRO A 502 14.08 11.10 7.55
C PRO A 502 15.24 11.35 8.53
N GLY A 503 16.43 10.82 8.25
CA GLY A 503 17.62 11.09 9.07
C GLY A 503 18.94 10.52 8.53
N PRO A 504 20.08 10.78 9.20
CA PRO A 504 21.42 10.43 8.69
C PRO A 504 21.67 8.94 8.44
N LEU A 505 20.89 8.07 9.09
CA LEU A 505 20.88 6.63 8.87
C LEU A 505 20.44 6.27 7.43
N ASP A 506 19.52 7.05 6.84
CA ASP A 506 19.05 6.85 5.47
C ASP A 506 20.16 7.08 4.44
N ASP A 507 20.99 8.11 4.66
CA ASP A 507 22.09 8.46 3.76
C ASP A 507 23.20 7.41 3.80
N ILE A 508 23.57 6.94 4.99
CA ILE A 508 24.58 5.87 5.15
C ILE A 508 24.09 4.57 4.51
N LEU A 509 22.84 4.17 4.76
CA LEU A 509 22.23 3.00 4.10
C LEU A 509 22.16 3.18 2.58
N ARG A 510 21.81 4.38 2.09
CA ARG A 510 21.76 4.69 0.65
C ARG A 510 23.14 4.50 0.00
N THR A 511 24.17 5.09 0.58
CA THR A 511 25.55 4.97 0.09
C THR A 511 26.05 3.52 0.12
N GLU A 512 25.91 2.82 1.25
CA GLU A 512 26.41 1.45 1.38
C GLU A 512 25.65 0.44 0.51
N LEU A 513 24.35 0.62 0.28
CA LEU A 513 23.59 -0.23 -0.64
C LEU A 513 23.92 0.06 -2.11
N SER A 514 24.12 1.33 -2.50
CA SER A 514 24.55 1.68 -3.85
C SER A 514 25.97 1.17 -4.14
N ASN A 515 26.89 1.26 -3.17
CA ASN A 515 28.24 0.67 -3.26
C ASN A 515 28.22 -0.86 -3.52
N ARG A 516 27.10 -1.54 -3.21
CA ARG A 516 26.92 -2.98 -3.38
C ARG A 516 25.97 -3.37 -4.53
N GLU A 517 25.55 -2.44 -5.38
CA GLU A 517 24.53 -2.71 -6.42
C GLU A 517 24.83 -3.97 -7.26
N LEU A 518 26.09 -4.18 -7.61
CA LEU A 518 26.53 -5.30 -8.45
C LEU A 518 26.32 -6.69 -7.82
N SER A 519 26.05 -6.82 -6.51
CA SER A 519 25.74 -8.12 -5.89
C SER A 519 24.28 -8.55 -6.09
N TYR A 520 23.35 -7.59 -6.05
CA TYR A 520 21.89 -7.80 -6.13
C TYR A 520 21.25 -7.34 -7.45
N ARG A 521 22.00 -6.69 -8.35
CA ARG A 521 21.58 -6.47 -9.75
C ARG A 521 21.58 -7.78 -10.52
N ARG A 522 20.48 -8.08 -11.21
CA ARG A 522 20.39 -9.18 -12.19
C ARG A 522 20.06 -8.59 -13.56
N LEU A 523 20.73 -9.11 -14.59
CA LEU A 523 20.42 -8.80 -15.99
C LEU A 523 19.76 -10.03 -16.63
N VAL A 524 18.68 -9.80 -17.38
CA VAL A 524 17.96 -10.83 -18.15
C VAL A 524 17.72 -10.30 -19.55
N ASN A 525 18.05 -11.06 -20.59
CA ASN A 525 17.64 -10.75 -21.96
C ASN A 525 16.35 -11.53 -22.27
N ILE A 526 15.33 -10.86 -22.81
CA ILE A 526 14.13 -11.51 -23.36
C ILE A 526 13.98 -11.15 -24.84
N LYS A 527 13.44 -12.09 -25.63
CA LYS A 527 13.13 -11.87 -27.05
C LYS A 527 11.64 -11.62 -27.22
N MET A 528 11.29 -10.55 -27.90
CA MET A 528 9.91 -10.11 -28.08
C MET A 528 9.55 -10.00 -29.57
N LEU A 529 8.37 -10.47 -29.96
CA LEU A 529 7.80 -10.27 -31.29
C LEU A 529 6.54 -9.41 -31.19
N VAL A 530 6.55 -8.26 -31.87
CA VAL A 530 5.39 -7.38 -31.97
C VAL A 530 4.90 -7.38 -33.41
N GLY A 531 3.61 -7.68 -33.62
CA GLY A 531 2.98 -7.70 -34.94
C GLY A 531 1.81 -6.72 -35.05
N THR A 532 1.66 -6.07 -36.21
CA THR A 532 0.47 -5.28 -36.54
C THR A 532 -0.13 -5.67 -37.89
N TRP A 533 -1.45 -5.69 -38.01
CA TRP A 533 -2.15 -5.92 -39.29
C TRP A 533 -3.55 -5.31 -39.33
N ASN A 534 -3.82 -4.42 -40.29
CA ASN A 534 -5.18 -4.05 -40.66
C ASN A 534 -5.80 -5.19 -41.49
N VAL A 535 -6.78 -5.90 -40.94
CA VAL A 535 -7.34 -7.12 -41.53
C VAL A 535 -8.50 -6.85 -42.49
N GLY A 536 -8.93 -5.59 -42.62
CA GLY A 536 -9.94 -5.19 -43.61
C GLY A 536 -11.30 -5.89 -43.48
N GLN A 537 -11.66 -6.31 -42.26
CA GLN A 537 -12.85 -7.10 -41.87
C GLN A 537 -12.86 -8.57 -42.33
N GLU A 538 -11.75 -9.08 -42.87
CA GLU A 538 -11.62 -10.49 -43.26
C GLU A 538 -11.10 -11.38 -42.12
N LYS A 539 -10.99 -12.68 -42.42
CA LYS A 539 -10.31 -13.69 -41.60
C LYS A 539 -9.08 -14.20 -42.33
N ALA A 540 -7.94 -14.30 -41.63
CA ALA A 540 -6.73 -14.87 -42.21
C ALA A 540 -6.87 -16.35 -42.57
N SER A 541 -6.15 -16.78 -43.61
CA SER A 541 -5.87 -18.19 -43.80
C SER A 541 -4.88 -18.72 -42.75
N TYR A 542 -4.86 -20.03 -42.50
CA TYR A 542 -3.85 -20.66 -41.64
C TYR A 542 -2.43 -20.45 -42.17
N GLU A 543 -2.24 -20.51 -43.49
CA GLU A 543 -0.96 -20.26 -44.14
C GLU A 543 -0.48 -18.80 -43.95
N SER A 544 -1.40 -17.83 -43.95
CA SER A 544 -1.10 -16.43 -43.65
C SER A 544 -0.61 -16.23 -42.21
N LEU A 545 -1.26 -16.88 -41.24
CA LEU A 545 -0.83 -16.87 -39.83
C LEU A 545 0.54 -17.56 -39.65
N MET A 546 0.76 -18.69 -40.34
CA MET A 546 2.06 -19.38 -40.35
C MET A 546 3.18 -18.55 -40.99
N SER A 547 2.87 -17.79 -42.04
CA SER A 547 3.82 -16.91 -42.73
C SER A 547 4.22 -15.70 -41.85
N TRP A 548 3.25 -15.13 -41.15
CA TRP A 548 3.43 -13.96 -40.29
C TRP A 548 4.07 -14.29 -38.92
N LEU A 549 3.57 -15.32 -38.23
CA LEU A 549 3.96 -15.67 -36.86
C LEU A 549 4.65 -17.03 -36.76
N GLY A 550 4.22 -18.02 -37.55
CA GLY A 550 4.63 -19.43 -37.46
C GLY A 550 6.10 -19.77 -37.76
N ARG A 551 6.96 -18.80 -38.08
CA ARG A 551 8.43 -18.96 -38.13
C ARG A 551 9.18 -18.32 -36.96
N ALA A 552 8.50 -17.53 -36.13
CA ALA A 552 9.14 -16.69 -35.12
C ALA A 552 9.05 -17.24 -33.69
N PHE A 553 8.19 -18.22 -33.40
CA PHE A 553 7.92 -18.67 -32.03
C PHE A 553 9.01 -19.53 -31.38
N PHE A 554 9.97 -20.08 -32.15
CA PHE A 554 11.03 -20.95 -31.60
C PHE A 554 12.01 -20.20 -30.67
N ASP A 555 12.25 -18.92 -30.95
CA ASP A 555 13.29 -18.09 -30.33
C ASP A 555 12.73 -16.75 -29.82
N VAL A 556 11.49 -16.77 -29.32
CA VAL A 556 10.77 -15.61 -28.77
C VAL A 556 10.08 -16.03 -27.47
N ASP A 557 10.06 -15.11 -26.50
CA ASP A 557 9.55 -15.35 -25.15
C ASP A 557 8.25 -14.58 -24.87
N LEU A 558 7.99 -13.50 -25.60
CA LEU A 558 6.76 -12.71 -25.55
C LEU A 558 6.30 -12.32 -26.96
N VAL A 559 5.07 -12.69 -27.33
CA VAL A 559 4.43 -12.31 -28.60
C VAL A 559 3.28 -11.34 -28.30
N VAL A 560 3.23 -10.22 -29.01
CA VAL A 560 2.14 -9.22 -28.92
C VAL A 560 1.61 -8.93 -30.32
N VAL A 561 0.29 -8.97 -30.49
CA VAL A 561 -0.39 -8.75 -31.78
C VAL A 561 -1.44 -7.64 -31.64
N GLY A 562 -1.36 -6.65 -32.52
CA GLY A 562 -2.40 -5.64 -32.74
C GLY A 562 -3.08 -5.83 -34.09
N LEU A 563 -4.41 -5.90 -34.10
CA LEU A 563 -5.22 -5.93 -35.33
C LEU A 563 -6.08 -4.68 -35.47
N GLN A 564 -6.33 -4.25 -36.70
CA GLN A 564 -7.23 -3.15 -37.02
C GLN A 564 -8.27 -3.57 -38.05
N GLU A 565 -9.45 -2.93 -38.04
CA GLU A 565 -10.64 -3.30 -38.82
C GLU A 565 -11.06 -4.77 -38.65
N VAL A 566 -10.92 -5.33 -37.43
CA VAL A 566 -11.47 -6.66 -37.10
C VAL A 566 -12.98 -6.71 -37.35
N GLU A 567 -13.69 -5.60 -37.10
CA GLU A 567 -15.12 -5.48 -37.34
C GLU A 567 -15.52 -3.99 -37.43
N MET A 568 -16.16 -3.55 -38.54
CA MET A 568 -16.52 -2.13 -38.76
C MET A 568 -18.01 -1.93 -39.09
N GLY A 569 -18.84 -2.96 -38.90
CA GLY A 569 -20.27 -2.90 -39.17
C GLY A 569 -21.00 -1.85 -38.32
N ALA A 570 -21.83 -1.01 -38.93
CA ALA A 570 -22.44 0.15 -38.28
C ALA A 570 -23.25 -0.19 -37.01
N GLY A 571 -23.93 -1.34 -36.97
CA GLY A 571 -24.63 -1.82 -35.76
C GLY A 571 -23.68 -2.19 -34.62
N VAL A 572 -22.51 -2.76 -34.93
CA VAL A 572 -21.47 -3.11 -33.95
C VAL A 572 -20.80 -1.86 -33.40
N LEU A 573 -20.53 -0.88 -34.26
CA LEU A 573 -20.02 0.44 -33.82
C LEU A 573 -21.01 1.16 -32.90
N ALA A 574 -22.31 1.09 -33.19
CA ALA A 574 -23.35 1.65 -32.32
C ALA A 574 -23.46 0.92 -30.98
N MET A 575 -23.40 -0.42 -30.97
CA MET A 575 -23.44 -1.21 -29.72
C MET A 575 -22.19 -1.01 -28.86
N ALA A 576 -20.99 -0.92 -29.47
CA ALA A 576 -19.75 -0.65 -28.75
C ALA A 576 -19.71 0.77 -28.15
N ALA A 577 -20.38 1.75 -28.76
CA ALA A 577 -20.54 3.10 -28.22
C ALA A 577 -21.66 3.20 -27.16
N ALA A 578 -22.60 2.25 -27.11
CA ALA A 578 -23.74 2.25 -26.20
C ALA A 578 -23.58 1.33 -24.97
N LYS A 579 -22.78 0.26 -25.06
CA LYS A 579 -22.49 -0.69 -23.97
C LYS A 579 -20.97 -0.79 -23.78
N GLU A 580 -20.45 -0.04 -22.80
CA GLU A 580 -19.04 0.03 -22.42
C GLU A 580 -18.40 -1.37 -22.21
N SER A 581 -19.15 -2.31 -21.64
CA SER A 581 -18.71 -3.70 -21.42
C SER A 581 -18.51 -4.53 -22.69
N VAL A 582 -18.96 -4.10 -23.88
CA VAL A 582 -18.57 -4.74 -25.16
C VAL A 582 -17.07 -4.58 -25.43
N GLY A 583 -16.43 -3.53 -24.90
CA GLY A 583 -14.98 -3.42 -24.94
C GLY A 583 -14.24 -4.40 -24.01
N LEU A 584 -14.93 -4.97 -23.00
CA LEU A 584 -14.37 -5.99 -22.12
C LEU A 584 -14.61 -7.40 -22.66
N GLU A 585 -15.84 -7.70 -23.12
CA GLU A 585 -16.23 -9.03 -23.62
C GLU A 585 -15.77 -9.29 -25.08
N GLY A 586 -15.39 -8.25 -25.82
CA GLY A 586 -14.96 -8.33 -27.21
C GLY A 586 -16.08 -8.64 -28.20
N SER A 587 -15.72 -9.06 -29.40
CA SER A 587 -16.66 -9.54 -30.42
C SER A 587 -16.34 -10.97 -30.87
N ALA A 588 -17.32 -11.68 -31.42
CA ALA A 588 -17.13 -13.05 -31.89
C ALA A 588 -16.06 -13.16 -33.00
N ASN A 589 -15.83 -12.10 -33.78
CA ASN A 589 -14.72 -12.07 -34.74
C ASN A 589 -13.37 -11.84 -34.03
N GLY A 590 -13.33 -10.95 -33.02
CA GLY A 590 -12.15 -10.74 -32.19
C GLY A 590 -11.72 -12.01 -31.46
N GLN A 591 -12.65 -12.73 -30.83
CA GLN A 591 -12.36 -14.02 -30.17
C GLN A 591 -11.87 -15.07 -31.17
N TRP A 592 -12.46 -15.15 -32.37
CA TRP A 592 -11.95 -16.03 -33.43
C TRP A 592 -10.49 -15.69 -33.79
N TRP A 593 -10.12 -14.42 -33.87
CA TRP A 593 -8.73 -14.02 -34.12
C TRP A 593 -7.80 -14.43 -32.98
N ILE A 594 -8.18 -14.18 -31.72
CA ILE A 594 -7.41 -14.61 -30.53
C ILE A 594 -7.19 -16.12 -30.57
N ASP A 595 -8.22 -16.93 -30.79
CA ASP A 595 -8.13 -18.39 -30.72
C ASP A 595 -7.37 -19.03 -31.90
N ASN A 596 -7.33 -18.37 -33.07
CA ASN A 596 -6.52 -18.83 -34.21
C ASN A 596 -5.05 -18.40 -34.06
N ILE A 597 -4.76 -17.27 -33.42
CA ILE A 597 -3.39 -16.88 -33.06
C ILE A 597 -2.88 -17.75 -31.91
N GLY A 598 -3.68 -18.05 -30.89
CA GLY A 598 -3.34 -18.99 -29.82
C GLY A 598 -2.99 -20.38 -30.36
N ARG A 599 -3.81 -20.93 -31.26
CA ARG A 599 -3.50 -22.18 -31.99
C ARG A 599 -2.32 -22.09 -32.97
N THR A 600 -1.89 -20.89 -33.34
CA THR A 600 -0.68 -20.64 -34.15
C THR A 600 0.60 -20.60 -33.29
N LEU A 601 0.46 -20.46 -31.97
CA LEU A 601 1.55 -20.33 -30.99
C LEU A 601 1.61 -21.52 -30.01
N ASP A 602 0.92 -22.63 -30.32
CA ASP A 602 0.74 -23.78 -29.42
C ASP A 602 0.31 -23.39 -28.00
N GLU A 603 -0.74 -22.55 -27.90
CA GLU A 603 -1.27 -22.07 -26.62
C GLU A 603 -1.69 -23.23 -25.70
N GLY A 604 -1.20 -23.21 -24.46
CA GLY A 604 -1.35 -24.28 -23.47
C GLY A 604 -0.18 -25.26 -23.43
N ILE A 605 0.68 -25.28 -24.45
CA ILE A 605 1.88 -26.14 -24.52
C ILE A 605 3.16 -25.27 -24.46
N SER A 606 3.32 -24.38 -25.43
CA SER A 606 4.53 -23.54 -25.62
C SER A 606 4.34 -22.13 -25.07
N PHE A 607 3.14 -21.56 -25.29
CA PHE A 607 2.76 -20.21 -24.87
C PHE A 607 1.49 -20.23 -24.01
N HIS A 608 1.30 -19.17 -23.22
CA HIS A 608 0.07 -18.88 -22.50
C HIS A 608 -0.37 -17.45 -22.79
N ARG A 609 -1.65 -17.24 -23.11
CA ARG A 609 -2.24 -15.92 -23.27
C ARG A 609 -2.12 -15.14 -21.95
N VAL A 610 -1.60 -13.92 -22.05
CA VAL A 610 -1.34 -13.01 -20.92
C VAL A 610 -2.52 -12.05 -20.73
N GLY A 611 -3.05 -11.52 -21.82
CA GLY A 611 -4.21 -10.61 -21.80
C GLY A 611 -4.60 -10.15 -23.19
N SER A 612 -5.78 -9.54 -23.31
CA SER A 612 -6.32 -9.01 -24.56
C SER A 612 -7.34 -7.90 -24.31
N ARG A 613 -7.49 -6.97 -25.26
CA ARG A 613 -8.42 -5.83 -25.18
C ARG A 613 -8.93 -5.46 -26.57
N GLN A 614 -10.24 -5.27 -26.70
CA GLN A 614 -10.88 -4.86 -27.96
C GLN A 614 -11.62 -3.53 -27.79
N LEU A 615 -11.62 -2.71 -28.85
CA LEU A 615 -12.46 -1.52 -28.99
C LEU A 615 -12.99 -1.53 -30.43
N ALA A 616 -14.20 -2.06 -30.59
CA ALA A 616 -14.82 -2.32 -31.89
C ALA A 616 -13.87 -3.03 -32.88
N GLY A 617 -13.35 -2.30 -33.87
CA GLY A 617 -12.46 -2.84 -34.90
C GLY A 617 -10.97 -2.91 -34.51
N LEU A 618 -10.56 -2.39 -33.34
CA LEU A 618 -9.20 -2.53 -32.82
C LEU A 618 -9.15 -3.68 -31.80
N LEU A 619 -8.14 -4.55 -31.91
CA LEU A 619 -7.87 -5.64 -30.96
C LEU A 619 -6.38 -5.68 -30.63
N ILE A 620 -6.00 -5.83 -29.36
CA ILE A 620 -4.65 -6.18 -28.95
C ILE A 620 -4.68 -7.45 -28.08
N ALA A 621 -3.68 -8.31 -28.24
CA ALA A 621 -3.50 -9.51 -27.42
C ALA A 621 -2.01 -9.85 -27.23
N ALA A 622 -1.67 -10.48 -26.11
CA ALA A 622 -0.31 -10.87 -25.75
C ALA A 622 -0.23 -12.32 -25.25
N TRP A 623 0.86 -13.01 -25.56
CA TRP A 623 1.17 -14.38 -25.16
C TRP A 623 2.61 -14.48 -24.67
N ALA A 624 2.85 -15.07 -23.50
CA ALA A 624 4.19 -15.32 -22.97
C ALA A 624 4.51 -16.82 -23.04
N ARG A 625 5.76 -17.14 -23.37
CA ARG A 625 6.30 -18.50 -23.36
C ARG A 625 6.19 -19.10 -21.97
N LYS A 626 5.99 -20.41 -21.89
CA LYS A 626 5.79 -21.16 -20.63
C LYS A 626 6.80 -20.82 -19.54
N ASP A 627 8.06 -20.64 -19.88
CA ASP A 627 9.14 -20.40 -18.90
C ASP A 627 9.24 -18.93 -18.47
N LEU A 628 8.77 -17.98 -19.29
CA LEU A 628 8.68 -16.55 -18.93
C LEU A 628 7.37 -16.25 -18.18
N LYS A 629 6.28 -16.98 -18.45
CA LYS A 629 4.94 -16.73 -17.88
C LYS A 629 4.88 -16.69 -16.33
N PRO A 630 5.72 -17.39 -15.54
CA PRO A 630 5.80 -17.23 -14.10
C PRO A 630 6.19 -15.81 -13.65
N HIS A 631 6.94 -15.07 -14.47
CA HIS A 631 7.43 -13.71 -14.21
C HIS A 631 6.61 -12.61 -14.92
N VAL A 632 5.48 -12.98 -15.54
CA VAL A 632 4.62 -12.06 -16.32
C VAL A 632 3.23 -12.01 -15.71
N GLY A 633 2.78 -10.82 -15.34
CA GLY A 633 1.48 -10.61 -14.71
C GLY A 633 1.21 -9.12 -14.43
N ASP A 634 0.39 -8.84 -13.41
CA ASP A 634 -0.16 -7.50 -13.14
C ASP A 634 -0.73 -6.85 -14.42
N VAL A 635 -1.49 -7.64 -15.18
CA VAL A 635 -2.00 -7.26 -16.50
C VAL A 635 -3.19 -6.32 -16.36
N ASP A 636 -3.06 -5.11 -16.92
CA ASP A 636 -4.12 -4.11 -17.00
C ASP A 636 -4.40 -3.73 -18.46
N ALA A 637 -5.64 -3.37 -18.77
CA ALA A 637 -6.10 -3.13 -20.14
C ALA A 637 -6.84 -1.79 -20.27
N ALA A 638 -6.55 -1.03 -21.33
CA ALA A 638 -7.08 0.31 -21.56
C ALA A 638 -7.60 0.51 -22.99
N ALA A 639 -8.46 1.51 -23.22
CA ALA A 639 -8.96 1.85 -24.56
C ALA A 639 -9.36 3.33 -24.64
N VAL A 640 -9.02 4.00 -25.75
CA VAL A 640 -9.30 5.43 -26.00
C VAL A 640 -9.93 5.62 -27.39
N PRO A 641 -11.23 5.95 -27.50
CA PRO A 641 -11.90 6.15 -28.79
C PRO A 641 -11.57 7.51 -29.41
N CYS A 642 -11.06 7.49 -30.64
CA CYS A 642 -10.74 8.69 -31.44
C CYS A 642 -11.67 8.92 -32.64
N GLY A 643 -12.74 8.13 -32.79
CA GLY A 643 -13.71 8.30 -33.87
C GLY A 643 -14.55 9.58 -33.75
N PHE A 644 -15.73 9.57 -34.38
CA PHE A 644 -16.63 10.72 -34.38
C PHE A 644 -16.91 11.21 -32.94
N GLY A 645 -16.73 12.52 -32.70
CA GLY A 645 -16.89 13.13 -31.38
C GLY A 645 -15.94 12.64 -30.28
N ARG A 646 -14.87 11.89 -30.59
CA ARG A 646 -14.07 11.10 -29.62
C ARG A 646 -14.93 10.09 -28.82
N ALA A 647 -16.03 9.62 -29.40
CA ALA A 647 -16.97 8.70 -28.75
C ALA A 647 -17.15 7.35 -29.47
N ILE A 648 -16.72 7.22 -30.73
CA ILE A 648 -16.85 5.97 -31.51
C ILE A 648 -15.50 5.25 -31.60
N GLY A 649 -15.49 3.96 -31.32
CA GLY A 649 -14.29 3.10 -31.33
C GLY A 649 -13.77 2.66 -32.71
N ASN A 650 -14.25 3.23 -33.82
CA ASN A 650 -13.80 2.86 -35.17
C ASN A 650 -12.40 3.43 -35.54
N LYS A 651 -11.87 4.28 -34.67
CA LYS A 651 -10.54 4.89 -34.62
C LYS A 651 -10.18 5.08 -33.15
N GLY A 652 -8.90 5.06 -32.80
CA GLY A 652 -8.47 5.13 -31.40
C GLY A 652 -7.22 4.33 -31.10
N GLY A 653 -7.04 3.99 -29.83
CA GLY A 653 -6.03 3.08 -29.33
C GLY A 653 -6.58 2.08 -28.32
N VAL A 654 -6.03 0.86 -28.29
CA VAL A 654 -6.24 -0.15 -27.24
C VAL A 654 -4.90 -0.58 -26.67
N GLY A 655 -4.80 -0.62 -25.34
CA GLY A 655 -3.55 -0.81 -24.62
C GLY A 655 -3.56 -2.04 -23.70
N LEU A 656 -2.38 -2.64 -23.54
CA LEU A 656 -2.07 -3.58 -22.46
C LEU A 656 -0.84 -3.06 -21.69
N ARG A 657 -0.98 -2.88 -20.37
CA ARG A 657 0.14 -2.74 -19.44
C ARG A 657 0.39 -4.11 -18.83
N ILE A 658 1.65 -4.54 -18.82
CA ILE A 658 2.08 -5.84 -18.33
C ILE A 658 3.33 -5.61 -17.46
N ARG A 659 3.40 -6.24 -16.28
CA ARG A 659 4.67 -6.37 -15.56
C ARG A 659 5.43 -7.60 -16.04
N VAL A 660 6.70 -7.40 -16.36
CA VAL A 660 7.67 -8.45 -16.67
C VAL A 660 8.81 -8.33 -15.66
N TYR A 661 9.01 -9.35 -14.82
CA TYR A 661 9.81 -9.28 -13.59
C TYR A 661 9.36 -8.13 -12.66
N ASP A 662 10.14 -7.05 -12.57
CA ASP A 662 9.87 -5.84 -11.79
C ASP A 662 9.73 -4.58 -12.67
N ARG A 663 9.51 -4.75 -13.99
CA ARG A 663 9.40 -3.65 -14.97
C ARG A 663 8.05 -3.60 -15.67
N ARG A 664 7.56 -2.38 -15.89
CA ARG A 664 6.28 -2.05 -16.55
C ARG A 664 6.50 -1.85 -18.05
N ILE A 665 5.91 -2.73 -18.87
CA ILE A 665 5.92 -2.61 -20.33
C ILE A 665 4.50 -2.36 -20.83
N CYS A 666 4.32 -1.30 -21.61
CA CYS A 666 3.04 -0.92 -22.20
C CYS A 666 3.05 -1.16 -23.72
N PHE A 667 2.02 -1.80 -24.24
CA PHE A 667 1.80 -2.01 -25.68
C PHE A 667 0.50 -1.33 -26.09
N VAL A 668 0.52 -0.51 -27.13
CA VAL A 668 -0.64 0.24 -27.62
C VAL A 668 -0.85 -0.05 -29.09
N ASN A 669 -1.97 -0.69 -29.44
CA ASN A 669 -2.41 -0.86 -30.82
C ASN A 669 -3.36 0.27 -31.22
N ASN A 670 -3.11 0.91 -32.37
CA ASN A 670 -3.80 2.13 -32.79
C ASN A 670 -4.40 2.02 -34.19
N HIS A 671 -5.43 2.84 -34.43
CA HIS A 671 -5.95 3.13 -35.76
C HIS A 671 -6.30 4.63 -35.81
N PHE A 672 -5.43 5.44 -36.41
CA PHE A 672 -5.59 6.90 -36.49
C PHE A 672 -6.41 7.36 -37.72
N ALA A 673 -6.82 8.62 -37.75
CA ALA A 673 -7.59 9.20 -38.85
C ALA A 673 -6.99 8.97 -40.25
N ALA A 674 -7.78 8.37 -41.13
CA ALA A 674 -7.43 8.08 -42.52
C ALA A 674 -7.46 9.32 -43.44
N HIS A 675 -7.14 9.11 -44.71
CA HIS A 675 -6.99 10.13 -45.78
C HIS A 675 -5.70 10.96 -45.72
N LEU A 676 -5.21 11.35 -46.90
CA LEU A 676 -3.91 12.01 -47.11
C LEU A 676 -3.74 13.30 -46.28
N GLU A 677 -4.73 14.19 -46.36
CA GLU A 677 -4.68 15.54 -45.79
C GLU A 677 -4.82 15.60 -44.26
N ASN A 678 -5.34 14.55 -43.62
CA ASN A 678 -5.70 14.53 -42.19
C ASN A 678 -4.50 14.38 -41.22
N VAL A 679 -3.32 14.92 -41.56
CA VAL A 679 -2.09 14.83 -40.77
C VAL A 679 -2.31 15.37 -39.35
N SER A 680 -2.75 16.62 -39.22
CA SER A 680 -3.00 17.26 -37.93
C SER A 680 -4.02 16.51 -37.07
N ARG A 681 -4.92 15.74 -37.68
CA ARG A 681 -5.86 14.89 -36.94
C ARG A 681 -5.20 13.61 -36.42
N ARG A 682 -4.27 12.98 -37.16
CA ARG A 682 -3.46 11.86 -36.65
C ARG A 682 -2.60 12.30 -35.47
N ASN A 683 -2.01 13.49 -35.53
CA ASN A 683 -1.28 14.07 -34.40
C ASN A 683 -2.19 14.25 -33.16
N ALA A 684 -3.42 14.77 -33.36
CA ALA A 684 -4.43 14.97 -32.31
C ALA A 684 -5.20 13.69 -31.89
N ASP A 685 -4.99 12.58 -32.58
CA ASP A 685 -5.36 11.23 -32.11
C ASP A 685 -4.23 10.69 -31.22
N PHE A 686 -2.95 10.82 -31.63
CA PHE A 686 -1.78 10.43 -30.83
C PHE A 686 -1.71 11.13 -29.46
N ASP A 687 -1.72 12.48 -29.42
CA ASP A 687 -1.60 13.24 -28.16
C ASP A 687 -2.75 12.90 -27.19
N HIS A 688 -3.97 12.72 -27.72
CA HIS A 688 -5.12 12.31 -26.91
C HIS A 688 -4.93 10.91 -26.33
N ILE A 689 -4.52 9.93 -27.14
CA ILE A 689 -4.23 8.56 -26.66
C ILE A 689 -3.08 8.58 -25.65
N TYR A 690 -2.04 9.39 -25.87
CA TYR A 690 -0.91 9.50 -24.96
C TYR A 690 -1.31 10.05 -23.58
N ARG A 691 -2.12 11.12 -23.57
CA ARG A 691 -2.54 11.81 -22.34
C ARG A 691 -3.72 11.15 -21.60
N THR A 692 -4.59 10.39 -22.27
CA THR A 692 -5.83 9.88 -21.64
C THR A 692 -5.97 8.35 -21.62
N MET A 693 -4.93 7.58 -21.91
CA MET A 693 -4.96 6.12 -21.73
C MET A 693 -4.61 5.75 -20.28
N THR A 694 -5.64 5.46 -19.49
CA THR A 694 -5.54 5.04 -18.09
C THR A 694 -5.81 3.54 -17.92
N PHE A 695 -5.06 2.88 -17.02
CA PHE A 695 -5.07 1.42 -16.84
C PHE A 695 -5.60 1.06 -15.45
N ASN A 696 -6.83 1.49 -15.17
CA ASN A 696 -7.38 1.54 -13.81
C ASN A 696 -8.67 0.71 -13.62
N LYS A 697 -8.52 -0.55 -13.16
CA LYS A 697 -9.20 -1.14 -11.97
C LYS A 697 -9.05 -2.67 -11.94
N PRO A 698 -8.55 -3.27 -10.84
CA PRO A 698 -8.72 -4.71 -10.60
C PRO A 698 -10.16 -5.02 -10.18
N HIS A 699 -10.78 -6.04 -10.78
CA HIS A 699 -12.02 -6.62 -10.27
C HIS A 699 -11.71 -7.38 -8.96
N GLY A 700 -12.27 -6.96 -7.82
CA GLY A 700 -12.05 -7.64 -6.53
C GLY A 700 -12.77 -7.06 -5.32
N SER A 701 -12.83 -5.72 -5.20
CA SER A 701 -13.50 -5.07 -4.05
C SER A 701 -14.97 -4.81 -4.32
N ALA A 702 -15.85 -5.57 -3.65
CA ALA A 702 -17.31 -5.38 -3.69
C ALA A 702 -17.76 -4.21 -2.79
N ALA A 703 -17.21 -3.02 -3.01
CA ALA A 703 -17.63 -1.78 -2.36
C ALA A 703 -17.34 -0.57 -3.29
N SER A 704 -18.27 0.38 -3.34
CA SER A 704 -18.12 1.68 -4.05
C SER A 704 -17.90 1.60 -5.58
N ALA A 705 -18.81 0.95 -6.30
CA ALA A 705 -18.94 1.06 -7.76
C ALA A 705 -19.82 2.27 -8.15
N THR A 706 -19.34 3.49 -7.93
CA THR A 706 -20.05 4.75 -8.23
C THR A 706 -19.12 5.84 -8.78
N SER A 707 -19.73 6.89 -9.35
CA SER A 707 -19.13 8.05 -10.03
C SER A 707 -18.36 7.79 -11.33
N VAL A 708 -18.92 8.31 -12.42
CA VAL A 708 -18.18 8.67 -13.64
C VAL A 708 -17.31 9.89 -13.30
N GLN A 709 -16.03 9.89 -13.68
CA GLN A 709 -15.17 11.06 -13.48
C GLN A 709 -15.66 12.23 -14.35
N LEU A 710 -16.22 13.26 -13.70
CA LEU A 710 -16.77 14.44 -14.37
C LEU A 710 -16.00 15.71 -13.97
N HIS A 711 -15.12 16.17 -14.87
CA HIS A 711 -14.41 17.45 -14.87
C HIS A 711 -13.56 17.82 -13.64
N LYS A 712 -12.24 17.96 -13.89
CA LYS A 712 -11.29 18.64 -12.99
C LYS A 712 -11.79 20.06 -12.65
N THR A 713 -11.76 20.41 -11.37
CA THR A 713 -11.88 21.80 -10.91
C THR A 713 -10.58 22.56 -11.19
N VAL A 714 -10.71 23.83 -11.62
CA VAL A 714 -9.57 24.75 -11.74
C VAL A 714 -9.42 25.52 -10.44
N ASN A 715 -8.28 25.38 -9.77
CA ASN A 715 -7.97 26.22 -8.61
C ASN A 715 -7.70 27.67 -9.05
N ALA A 716 -8.29 28.63 -8.33
CA ALA A 716 -8.19 30.06 -8.66
C ALA A 716 -6.85 30.70 -8.23
N ASN A 717 -6.01 29.99 -7.49
CA ASN A 717 -4.71 30.45 -7.03
C ASN A 717 -3.61 29.88 -7.93
N GLY A 718 -2.93 30.75 -8.68
CA GLY A 718 -2.00 30.41 -9.77
C GLY A 718 -0.63 29.85 -9.35
N ASN A 719 -0.58 28.97 -8.36
CA ASN A 719 0.58 28.10 -8.16
C ASN A 719 0.53 26.97 -9.20
N GLN A 720 1.69 26.44 -9.60
CA GLN A 720 1.76 25.40 -10.61
C GLN A 720 1.06 24.13 -10.10
N VAL A 721 0.03 23.70 -10.84
CA VAL A 721 -0.52 22.35 -10.72
C VAL A 721 0.42 21.44 -11.50
N ASP A 722 0.89 20.34 -10.90
CA ASP A 722 1.59 19.29 -11.66
C ASP A 722 0.70 18.83 -12.82
N GLU A 723 1.24 18.82 -14.04
CA GLU A 723 0.57 18.17 -15.19
C GLU A 723 0.54 16.67 -14.89
N ASP A 724 -0.62 16.16 -14.42
CA ASP A 724 -0.87 14.75 -14.09
C ASP A 724 -0.12 13.82 -15.05
N ILE A 725 0.98 13.22 -14.56
CA ILE A 725 1.91 12.46 -15.39
C ILE A 725 1.15 11.26 -15.99
N PRO A 726 1.03 11.14 -17.33
CA PRO A 726 0.24 10.07 -17.92
C PRO A 726 0.78 8.69 -17.55
N GLU A 727 -0.10 7.71 -17.32
CA GLU A 727 0.31 6.35 -16.89
C GLU A 727 1.28 5.65 -17.87
N MET A 728 1.37 6.10 -19.13
CA MET A 728 2.32 5.61 -20.13
C MET A 728 3.68 6.32 -20.11
N ALA A 729 3.78 7.51 -19.52
CA ALA A 729 5.06 8.12 -19.21
C ALA A 729 5.79 7.28 -18.14
N GLU A 730 5.06 6.81 -17.10
CA GLU A 730 5.59 5.96 -16.02
C GLU A 730 6.13 4.57 -16.45
N ALA A 731 5.90 4.13 -17.69
CA ALA A 731 6.35 2.82 -18.15
C ALA A 731 7.86 2.78 -18.45
N ASP A 732 8.51 1.66 -18.16
CA ASP A 732 9.94 1.48 -18.40
C ASP A 732 10.21 1.24 -19.90
N MET A 733 9.22 0.70 -20.62
CA MET A 733 9.17 0.59 -22.06
C MET A 733 7.74 0.75 -22.58
N VAL A 734 7.57 1.47 -23.69
CA VAL A 734 6.29 1.68 -24.38
C VAL A 734 6.45 1.31 -25.85
N VAL A 735 5.55 0.49 -26.39
CA VAL A 735 5.51 0.13 -27.81
C VAL A 735 4.20 0.59 -28.43
N PHE A 736 4.27 1.51 -29.38
CA PHE A 736 3.15 1.91 -30.22
C PHE A 736 3.20 1.10 -31.52
N LEU A 737 2.13 0.36 -31.81
CA LEU A 737 1.92 -0.38 -33.05
C LEU A 737 0.56 -0.02 -33.65
N GLY A 738 0.36 -0.21 -34.95
CA GLY A 738 -0.97 -0.07 -35.55
C GLY A 738 -1.00 0.40 -37.00
N ASP A 739 -2.20 0.72 -37.46
CA ASP A 739 -2.44 1.48 -38.69
C ASP A 739 -2.50 2.97 -38.34
N PHE A 740 -1.33 3.62 -38.35
CA PHE A 740 -1.21 5.04 -38.07
C PHE A 740 -1.67 5.91 -39.25
N ASN A 741 -2.03 5.33 -40.40
CA ASN A 741 -2.63 5.99 -41.55
C ASN A 741 -1.85 7.17 -42.18
N TYR A 742 -0.61 7.44 -41.76
CA TYR A 742 0.28 8.40 -42.41
C TYR A 742 0.64 7.94 -43.83
N ARG A 743 0.79 8.90 -44.75
CA ARG A 743 0.88 8.67 -46.19
C ARG A 743 2.15 9.30 -46.78
N LEU A 744 2.41 9.00 -48.04
CA LEU A 744 3.38 9.75 -48.84
C LEU A 744 2.76 11.08 -49.32
N TYR A 745 3.47 12.19 -49.16
CA TYR A 745 3.06 13.52 -49.66
C TYR A 745 3.89 13.96 -50.88
N GLY A 746 3.38 14.91 -51.66
CA GLY A 746 4.12 15.54 -52.77
C GLY A 746 4.54 14.57 -53.89
N ILE A 747 3.71 13.55 -54.16
CA ILE A 747 3.98 12.48 -55.13
C ILE A 747 2.66 12.01 -55.76
N THR A 748 2.68 11.59 -57.03
CA THR A 748 1.55 10.93 -57.70
C THR A 748 1.54 9.42 -57.48
N TYR A 749 0.42 8.76 -57.81
CA TYR A 749 0.30 7.30 -57.69
C TYR A 749 1.26 6.55 -58.63
N ASP A 750 1.45 7.03 -59.86
CA ASP A 750 2.26 6.33 -60.87
C ASP A 750 3.76 6.49 -60.54
N GLU A 751 4.24 7.69 -60.16
CA GLU A 751 5.60 7.91 -59.62
C GLU A 751 5.90 7.04 -58.39
N ALA A 752 4.93 6.92 -57.47
CA ALA A 752 5.07 6.09 -56.28
C ALA A 752 5.25 4.60 -56.64
N ARG A 753 4.54 4.10 -57.65
CA ARG A 753 4.72 2.71 -58.14
C ARG A 753 6.06 2.52 -58.85
N ASP A 754 6.50 3.49 -59.64
CA ASP A 754 7.80 3.42 -60.31
C ASP A 754 8.94 3.36 -59.29
N MET A 755 8.95 4.24 -58.28
CA MET A 755 9.94 4.21 -57.20
C MET A 755 9.90 2.93 -56.36
N VAL A 756 8.71 2.37 -56.08
CA VAL A 756 8.59 1.07 -55.41
C VAL A 756 9.10 -0.08 -56.28
N SER A 757 8.89 -0.04 -57.60
CA SER A 757 9.40 -1.05 -58.53
C SER A 757 10.94 -1.05 -58.60
N GLN A 758 11.54 0.14 -58.54
CA GLN A 758 12.98 0.37 -58.48
C GLN A 758 13.59 0.09 -57.09
N ARG A 759 12.75 -0.14 -56.07
CA ARG A 759 13.11 -0.27 -54.64
C ARG A 759 13.77 1.00 -54.06
N SER A 760 13.45 2.17 -54.62
CA SER A 760 13.94 3.49 -54.21
C SER A 760 13.28 3.98 -52.90
N PHE A 761 13.29 3.15 -51.86
CA PHE A 761 12.55 3.38 -50.62
C PHE A 761 13.07 4.59 -49.83
N ASP A 762 14.35 4.95 -49.94
CA ASP A 762 14.92 6.10 -49.23
C ASP A 762 14.32 7.43 -49.71
N TRP A 763 14.18 7.62 -51.03
CA TRP A 763 13.52 8.78 -51.62
C TRP A 763 12.01 8.86 -51.29
N LEU A 764 11.37 7.70 -51.08
CA LEU A 764 9.98 7.65 -50.61
C LEU A 764 9.87 7.99 -49.11
N LYS A 765 10.85 7.65 -48.28
CA LYS A 765 10.87 7.98 -46.83
C LYS A 765 11.04 9.49 -46.57
N GLU A 766 11.73 10.23 -47.44
CA GLU A 766 11.73 11.71 -47.42
C GLU A 766 10.30 12.30 -47.46
N ARG A 767 9.38 11.57 -48.10
CA ARG A 767 7.98 11.94 -48.32
C ARG A 767 7.01 11.25 -47.36
N ASP A 768 7.51 10.48 -46.39
CA ASP A 768 6.68 9.87 -45.35
C ASP A 768 6.23 10.91 -44.32
N GLN A 769 4.92 11.12 -44.20
CA GLN A 769 4.37 12.11 -43.26
C GLN A 769 4.72 11.79 -41.79
N LEU A 770 4.88 10.52 -41.41
CA LEU A 770 5.21 10.19 -40.01
C LEU A 770 6.65 10.62 -39.67
N GLN A 771 7.63 10.26 -40.49
CA GLN A 771 9.02 10.72 -40.28
C GLN A 771 9.17 12.25 -40.37
N ALA A 772 8.33 12.94 -41.17
CA ALA A 772 8.29 14.40 -41.19
C ALA A 772 7.77 14.99 -39.86
N GLU A 773 6.64 14.51 -39.33
CA GLU A 773 6.05 15.06 -38.10
C GLU A 773 6.82 14.66 -36.83
N MET A 774 7.48 13.49 -36.81
CA MET A 774 8.40 13.07 -35.75
C MET A 774 9.68 13.92 -35.71
N ARG A 775 10.26 14.22 -36.88
CA ARG A 775 11.41 15.13 -36.98
C ARG A 775 11.05 16.57 -36.60
N ALA A 776 9.77 16.94 -36.70
CA ALA A 776 9.27 18.23 -36.22
C ALA A 776 8.88 18.21 -34.72
N GLY A 777 9.16 17.14 -33.97
CA GLY A 777 8.84 17.02 -32.54
C GLY A 777 7.34 17.03 -32.21
N LYS A 778 6.46 16.77 -33.18
CA LYS A 778 4.99 16.91 -33.01
C LYS A 778 4.29 15.65 -32.52
N VAL A 779 4.87 14.48 -32.78
CA VAL A 779 4.31 13.16 -32.46
C VAL A 779 5.44 12.18 -32.13
N PHE A 780 5.14 11.19 -31.29
CA PHE A 780 6.06 10.10 -30.92
C PHE A 780 7.44 10.61 -30.45
N GLN A 781 7.43 11.66 -29.63
CA GLN A 781 8.61 12.34 -29.10
C GLN A 781 9.55 11.34 -28.40
N GLY A 782 10.84 11.33 -28.79
CA GLY A 782 11.84 10.40 -28.28
C GLY A 782 11.68 8.93 -28.70
N MET A 783 10.57 8.56 -29.35
CA MET A 783 10.35 7.18 -29.78
C MET A 783 11.15 6.84 -31.02
N ARG A 784 11.44 5.56 -31.18
CA ARG A 784 12.35 5.02 -32.20
C ARG A 784 11.64 4.04 -33.12
N GLU A 785 11.95 4.11 -34.41
CA GLU A 785 11.46 3.22 -35.47
C GLU A 785 12.64 2.48 -36.11
N GLY A 786 12.52 1.18 -36.38
CA GLY A 786 13.53 0.46 -37.15
C GLY A 786 13.62 0.95 -38.60
N LEU A 787 14.81 1.02 -39.19
CA LEU A 787 14.98 1.49 -40.56
C LEU A 787 14.17 0.64 -41.57
N ILE A 788 13.09 1.21 -42.10
CA ILE A 788 12.22 0.56 -43.08
C ILE A 788 13.01 0.21 -44.35
N ARG A 789 13.03 -1.10 -44.66
CA ARG A 789 13.66 -1.72 -45.84
C ARG A 789 12.66 -2.49 -46.72
N PHE A 790 11.36 -2.46 -46.38
CA PHE A 790 10.29 -3.18 -47.06
C PHE A 790 9.37 -2.23 -47.85
N PRO A 791 8.67 -2.71 -48.89
CA PRO A 791 7.75 -1.89 -49.68
C PRO A 791 6.58 -1.30 -48.85
N PRO A 792 5.94 -0.21 -49.30
CA PRO A 792 4.72 0.33 -48.71
C PRO A 792 3.65 -0.76 -48.51
N THR A 793 3.06 -0.82 -47.32
CA THR A 793 2.16 -1.91 -46.86
C THR A 793 0.73 -1.75 -47.36
N TYR A 794 0.36 -0.54 -47.77
CA TYR A 794 -0.94 -0.14 -48.32
C TYR A 794 -0.75 0.49 -49.71
N LYS A 795 -1.72 0.46 -50.66
CA LYS A 795 -2.96 -0.33 -50.69
C LYS A 795 -2.83 -1.43 -51.73
N PHE A 796 -3.19 -2.65 -51.35
CA PHE A 796 -3.23 -3.80 -52.25
C PHE A 796 -4.65 -4.16 -52.69
N GLN A 797 -4.74 -4.94 -53.77
CA GLN A 797 -5.91 -5.75 -54.08
C GLN A 797 -5.76 -7.11 -53.37
N ARG A 798 -6.86 -7.59 -52.79
CA ARG A 798 -6.88 -8.86 -52.03
C ARG A 798 -6.61 -10.04 -52.96
N HIS A 799 -5.99 -11.07 -52.40
CA HIS A 799 -5.61 -12.33 -53.05
C HIS A 799 -4.62 -12.21 -54.24
N LEU A 800 -4.16 -11.01 -54.61
CA LEU A 800 -3.09 -10.81 -55.60
C LEU A 800 -1.70 -10.76 -54.92
N PRO A 801 -0.75 -11.63 -55.31
CA PRO A 801 0.59 -11.65 -54.73
C PRO A 801 1.54 -10.63 -55.38
N GLY A 802 2.53 -10.18 -54.60
CA GLY A 802 3.65 -9.36 -55.08
C GLY A 802 3.31 -7.90 -55.44
N LEU A 803 4.31 -7.17 -55.94
CA LEU A 803 4.23 -5.73 -56.21
C LEU A 803 3.33 -5.36 -57.41
N ALA A 804 2.87 -6.34 -58.18
CA ALA A 804 1.82 -6.15 -59.16
C ALA A 804 0.49 -5.72 -58.49
N GLY A 805 0.20 -6.28 -57.31
CA GLY A 805 -1.08 -6.16 -56.62
C GLY A 805 -1.39 -4.82 -55.94
N TYR A 806 -0.59 -3.76 -56.09
CA TYR A 806 -1.01 -2.42 -55.64
C TYR A 806 -2.26 -1.94 -56.40
N ASP A 807 -3.10 -1.15 -55.73
CA ASP A 807 -4.45 -0.71 -56.16
C ASP A 807 -4.52 -0.11 -57.57
N SER A 808 -4.80 -0.95 -58.57
CA SER A 808 -5.10 -0.56 -59.96
C SER A 808 -6.57 -0.17 -60.19
N GLY A 809 -7.38 -0.06 -59.13
CA GLY A 809 -8.78 0.33 -59.24
C GLY A 809 -8.96 1.83 -59.51
N GLU A 810 -10.20 2.24 -59.77
CA GLU A 810 -10.60 3.63 -60.11
C GLU A 810 -10.07 4.70 -59.15
N LYS A 811 -9.83 4.33 -57.88
CA LYS A 811 -9.41 5.24 -56.81
C LYS A 811 -7.88 5.41 -56.70
N LYS A 812 -7.09 4.66 -57.48
CA LYS A 812 -5.61 4.69 -57.58
C LYS A 812 -4.93 5.15 -56.28
N ARG A 813 -5.12 4.42 -55.17
CA ARG A 813 -4.59 4.88 -53.88
C ARG A 813 -3.06 4.82 -53.87
N ILE A 814 -2.43 6.00 -53.73
CA ILE A 814 -0.97 6.15 -53.60
C ILE A 814 -0.45 5.18 -52.51
N PRO A 815 0.56 4.34 -52.82
CA PRO A 815 1.16 3.46 -51.83
C PRO A 815 1.68 4.20 -50.59
N ALA A 816 1.54 3.60 -49.40
CA ALA A 816 1.94 4.20 -48.12
C ALA A 816 2.38 3.14 -47.09
N TRP A 817 3.28 3.54 -46.19
CA TRP A 817 3.60 2.80 -44.96
C TRP A 817 2.62 3.22 -43.85
N CYS A 818 1.38 2.74 -43.96
CA CYS A 818 0.32 2.97 -42.99
C CYS A 818 0.57 2.18 -41.67
N ASP A 819 1.06 0.95 -41.81
CA ASP A 819 1.23 -0.04 -40.75
C ASP A 819 2.64 0.08 -40.15
N ARG A 820 2.76 0.44 -38.87
CA ARG A 820 4.03 0.85 -38.24
C ARG A 820 4.21 0.28 -36.83
N ILE A 821 5.46 0.20 -36.37
CA ILE A 821 5.83 -0.19 -34.99
C ILE A 821 6.96 0.73 -34.51
N LEU A 822 6.74 1.42 -33.38
CA LEU A 822 7.64 2.36 -32.73
C LEU A 822 7.72 2.08 -31.23
N TYR A 823 8.82 2.49 -30.58
CA TYR A 823 8.99 2.25 -29.15
C TYR A 823 9.82 3.32 -28.42
N ARG A 824 9.59 3.45 -27.11
CA ARG A 824 10.49 4.08 -26.13
C ARG A 824 10.93 2.99 -25.14
N ASP A 825 12.19 2.98 -24.73
CA ASP A 825 12.70 2.17 -23.60
C ASP A 825 13.18 3.09 -22.46
N SER A 826 14.03 2.63 -21.54
CA SER A 826 14.53 3.43 -20.42
C SER A 826 15.75 4.29 -20.78
N ARG A 827 16.12 4.44 -22.06
CA ARG A 827 17.29 5.19 -22.50
C ARG A 827 16.95 6.60 -22.95
N ASP A 828 17.42 7.60 -22.20
CA ASP A 828 17.48 9.00 -22.65
C ASP A 828 18.47 9.18 -23.82
N VAL A 829 19.55 8.38 -23.87
CA VAL A 829 20.62 8.48 -24.88
C VAL A 829 20.92 7.10 -25.48
N LEU A 830 21.10 7.03 -26.81
CA LEU A 830 21.28 5.77 -27.55
C LEU A 830 22.45 4.90 -27.05
N THR A 831 23.50 5.51 -26.48
CA THR A 831 24.69 4.84 -25.96
C THR A 831 24.57 4.32 -24.53
N ALA A 832 23.44 4.53 -23.84
CA ALA A 832 23.24 4.04 -22.48
C ALA A 832 23.10 2.50 -22.44
N GLU A 833 23.70 1.88 -21.43
CA GLU A 833 23.64 0.43 -21.18
C GLU A 833 22.60 0.07 -20.11
N CYS A 834 22.20 -1.20 -20.06
CA CYS A 834 21.17 -1.69 -19.14
C CYS A 834 21.69 -1.76 -17.69
N SER A 835 21.17 -0.92 -16.80
CA SER A 835 21.54 -0.79 -15.38
C SER A 835 20.29 -0.63 -14.50
N LEU A 836 20.38 -0.59 -13.17
CA LEU A 836 19.18 -0.28 -12.35
C LEU A 836 18.73 1.19 -12.47
N GLU A 837 19.54 2.06 -13.09
CA GLU A 837 19.17 3.42 -13.48
C GLU A 837 18.57 3.49 -14.89
N CYS A 838 18.97 2.58 -15.79
CA CYS A 838 18.41 2.41 -17.13
C CYS A 838 17.89 0.97 -17.31
N PRO A 839 16.76 0.61 -16.69
CA PRO A 839 16.42 -0.80 -16.46
C PRO A 839 15.86 -1.58 -17.63
N VAL A 840 15.42 -0.93 -18.71
CA VAL A 840 14.98 -1.61 -19.93
C VAL A 840 15.69 -1.00 -21.13
N VAL A 841 16.44 -1.83 -21.84
CA VAL A 841 17.18 -1.46 -23.05
C VAL A 841 16.77 -2.41 -24.17
N ALA A 842 15.98 -1.92 -25.12
CA ALA A 842 15.47 -2.71 -26.24
C ALA A 842 16.22 -2.37 -27.54
N LYS A 843 16.49 -3.38 -28.36
CA LYS A 843 17.21 -3.27 -29.64
C LYS A 843 16.42 -4.02 -30.72
N ILE A 844 16.15 -3.39 -31.86
CA ILE A 844 15.45 -4.04 -32.98
C ILE A 844 16.39 -5.04 -33.68
N THR A 845 15.97 -6.30 -33.77
CA THR A 845 16.69 -7.38 -34.46
C THR A 845 16.11 -7.71 -35.84
N SER A 846 14.81 -7.48 -36.06
CA SER A 846 14.20 -7.50 -37.40
C SER A 846 12.99 -6.55 -37.47
N TYR A 847 12.72 -5.99 -38.66
CA TYR A 847 11.52 -5.20 -38.93
C TYR A 847 11.09 -5.45 -40.39
N GLU A 848 9.96 -6.11 -40.57
CA GLU A 848 9.57 -6.76 -41.83
C GLU A 848 8.08 -6.61 -42.13
N ALA A 849 7.72 -6.44 -43.41
CA ALA A 849 6.36 -6.64 -43.90
C ALA A 849 6.22 -8.00 -44.59
N CYS A 850 5.21 -8.77 -44.21
CA CYS A 850 4.93 -10.11 -44.72
C CYS A 850 4.22 -10.05 -46.09
N MET A 851 4.93 -9.57 -47.12
CA MET A 851 4.39 -9.30 -48.47
C MET A 851 3.73 -10.49 -49.17
N GLY A 852 3.99 -11.73 -48.73
CA GLY A 852 3.35 -12.94 -49.23
C GLY A 852 1.92 -13.17 -48.73
N VAL A 853 1.49 -12.46 -47.69
CA VAL A 853 0.11 -12.53 -47.16
C VAL A 853 -0.82 -11.65 -48.02
N THR A 854 -1.96 -12.19 -48.44
CA THR A 854 -2.83 -11.53 -49.44
C THR A 854 -4.29 -11.37 -49.03
N ASP A 855 -4.68 -11.83 -47.83
CA ASP A 855 -6.08 -11.81 -47.35
C ASP A 855 -6.64 -10.38 -47.20
N SER A 856 -5.79 -9.40 -46.91
CA SER A 856 -6.14 -7.98 -46.73
C SER A 856 -5.50 -7.08 -47.80
N ASP A 857 -6.08 -5.90 -47.99
CA ASP A 857 -5.52 -4.79 -48.75
C ASP A 857 -4.39 -4.03 -48.01
N HIS A 858 -4.09 -4.42 -46.76
CA HIS A 858 -2.84 -4.14 -46.05
C HIS A 858 -1.99 -5.40 -45.90
N LYS A 859 -0.66 -5.23 -45.77
CA LYS A 859 0.27 -6.32 -45.43
C LYS A 859 0.58 -6.35 -43.92
N PRO A 860 0.60 -7.54 -43.28
CA PRO A 860 1.03 -7.63 -41.89
C PRO A 860 2.47 -7.17 -41.74
N VAL A 861 2.77 -6.46 -40.66
CA VAL A 861 4.12 -6.04 -40.25
C VAL A 861 4.50 -6.76 -38.96
N ARG A 862 5.78 -7.06 -38.80
CA ARG A 862 6.36 -7.58 -37.55
C ARG A 862 7.69 -6.91 -37.23
N CYS A 863 7.94 -6.71 -35.95
CA CYS A 863 9.19 -6.21 -35.39
C CYS A 863 9.64 -7.18 -34.29
N ALA A 864 10.88 -7.66 -34.37
CA ALA A 864 11.50 -8.44 -33.31
C ALA A 864 12.44 -7.54 -32.50
N PHE A 865 12.38 -7.67 -31.17
CA PHE A 865 13.24 -6.98 -30.22
C PHE A 865 14.04 -7.99 -29.40
N SER A 866 15.29 -7.66 -29.11
CA SER A 866 16.02 -8.22 -27.97
C SER A 866 16.03 -7.14 -26.89
N VAL A 867 15.59 -7.49 -25.68
CA VAL A 867 15.35 -6.54 -24.59
C VAL A 867 16.14 -6.97 -23.36
N ASP A 868 17.14 -6.17 -23.01
CA ASP A 868 17.92 -6.31 -21.78
C ASP A 868 17.15 -5.65 -20.63
N ILE A 869 16.83 -6.43 -19.60
CA ILE A 869 16.11 -6.01 -18.39
C ILE A 869 17.04 -6.12 -17.19
N ALA A 870 17.24 -5.02 -16.45
CA ALA A 870 17.89 -5.01 -15.15
C ALA A 870 16.84 -5.02 -14.03
N ARG A 871 16.90 -6.06 -13.18
CA ARG A 871 16.03 -6.24 -12.02
C ARG A 871 16.80 -6.29 -10.71
N VAL A 872 16.12 -5.93 -9.63
CA VAL A 872 16.62 -6.17 -8.26
C VAL A 872 16.36 -7.64 -7.89
N ASP A 873 17.34 -8.25 -7.24
CA ASP A 873 17.21 -9.50 -6.48
C ASP A 873 16.94 -9.09 -5.01
N GLU A 874 15.67 -8.97 -4.64
CA GLU A 874 15.28 -8.35 -3.36
C GLU A 874 15.69 -9.23 -2.17
N PHE A 875 15.80 -10.54 -2.38
CA PHE A 875 16.42 -11.47 -1.44
C PHE A 875 17.89 -11.11 -1.15
N THR A 876 18.72 -11.00 -2.19
CA THR A 876 20.16 -10.67 -2.03
C THR A 876 20.33 -9.25 -1.48
N ARG A 877 19.51 -8.29 -1.93
CA ARG A 877 19.50 -6.91 -1.43
C ARG A 877 19.17 -6.84 0.06
N ARG A 878 18.17 -7.62 0.53
CA ARG A 878 17.85 -7.72 1.96
C ARG A 878 19.00 -8.34 2.75
N GLN A 879 19.67 -9.37 2.24
CA GLN A 879 20.87 -9.92 2.90
C GLN A 879 22.01 -8.89 3.01
N GLU A 880 22.26 -8.09 1.98
CA GLU A 880 23.25 -7.00 2.08
C GLU A 880 22.82 -5.90 3.05
N TYR A 881 21.53 -5.54 3.10
CA TYR A 881 20.98 -4.61 4.10
C TYR A 881 21.32 -5.10 5.52
N GLY A 882 21.04 -6.37 5.83
CA GLY A 882 21.37 -6.98 7.13
C GLY A 882 22.87 -6.96 7.44
N LYS A 883 23.72 -7.28 6.46
CA LYS A 883 25.19 -7.21 6.60
C LYS A 883 25.67 -5.78 6.86
N ILE A 884 25.06 -4.77 6.22
CA ILE A 884 25.39 -3.35 6.43
C ILE A 884 25.04 -2.93 7.86
N LEU A 885 23.83 -3.24 8.34
CA LEU A 885 23.43 -2.99 9.74
C LEU A 885 24.40 -3.63 10.75
N GLN A 886 24.87 -4.85 10.47
CA GLN A 886 25.77 -5.58 11.35
C GLN A 886 27.23 -5.07 11.31
N SER A 887 27.68 -4.42 10.23
CA SER A 887 29.09 -4.09 10.03
C SER A 887 29.46 -2.60 10.15
N ASP A 888 28.55 -1.67 9.85
CA ASP A 888 28.86 -0.23 9.96
C ASP A 888 28.70 0.29 11.40
N LYS A 889 29.81 0.72 11.99
CA LYS A 889 29.85 1.25 13.37
C LYS A 889 29.05 2.56 13.54
N ARG A 890 28.86 3.34 12.48
CA ARG A 890 28.05 4.57 12.48
C ARG A 890 26.57 4.24 12.60
N LEU A 891 26.10 3.25 11.84
CA LEU A 891 24.73 2.75 11.93
C LEU A 891 24.47 2.15 13.32
N HIS A 892 25.41 1.37 13.88
CA HIS A 892 25.30 0.86 15.25
C HIS A 892 25.19 1.98 16.32
N SER A 893 25.83 3.14 16.12
CA SER A 893 25.68 4.28 17.03
C SER A 893 24.29 4.89 16.89
N LEU A 894 23.89 5.27 15.66
CA LEU A 894 22.60 5.90 15.37
C LEU A 894 21.41 5.00 15.76
N LEU A 895 21.52 3.68 15.59
CA LEU A 895 20.51 2.73 16.05
C LEU A 895 20.43 2.69 17.58
N ARG A 896 21.56 2.61 18.28
CA ARG A 896 21.60 2.66 19.76
C ARG A 896 21.05 3.98 20.30
N GLU A 897 21.29 5.08 19.59
CA GLU A 897 20.71 6.40 19.90
C GLU A 897 19.19 6.39 19.66
N SER A 898 18.69 5.75 18.60
CA SER A 898 17.24 5.57 18.37
C SER A 898 16.57 4.60 19.37
N HIS A 899 17.33 3.69 19.96
CA HIS A 899 16.85 2.79 21.02
C HIS A 899 16.81 3.45 22.41
N PHE A 900 17.35 4.66 22.57
CA PHE A 900 17.46 5.33 23.87
C PHE A 900 16.08 5.50 24.54
N VAL A 901 15.97 4.95 25.76
CA VAL A 901 14.86 5.21 26.68
C VAL A 901 15.36 6.17 27.76
N PRO A 902 14.66 7.29 28.04
CA PRO A 902 15.03 8.19 29.13
C PRO A 902 14.97 7.52 30.50
N ASP A 903 15.97 7.80 31.34
CA ASP A 903 15.94 7.42 32.76
C ASP A 903 14.78 8.14 33.47
N THR A 904 13.97 7.35 34.20
CA THR A 904 12.77 7.83 34.90
C THR A 904 12.78 7.42 36.36
N ILE A 905 12.41 8.38 37.23
CA ILE A 905 12.33 8.20 38.67
C ILE A 905 10.86 8.15 39.07
N ILE A 906 10.46 7.09 39.79
CA ILE A 906 9.11 6.90 40.30
C ILE A 906 9.07 7.15 41.81
N SER A 907 8.06 7.85 42.32
CA SER A 907 7.99 8.25 43.74
C SER A 907 7.75 7.09 44.72
N THR A 908 7.08 6.02 44.30
CA THR A 908 6.89 4.82 45.14
C THR A 908 6.65 3.56 44.31
N ASN A 909 7.16 2.43 44.80
CA ASN A 909 6.89 1.09 44.26
C ASN A 909 5.78 0.36 45.05
N ASN A 910 5.18 1.01 46.06
CA ASN A 910 4.04 0.50 46.81
C ASN A 910 3.02 1.62 47.07
N ILE A 911 1.76 1.36 46.73
CA ILE A 911 0.62 2.24 46.98
C ILE A 911 -0.34 1.50 47.91
N ILE A 912 -0.78 2.18 48.97
CA ILE A 912 -1.87 1.70 49.84
C ILE A 912 -3.04 2.66 49.62
N LEU A 913 -4.20 2.10 49.27
CA LEU A 913 -5.44 2.83 49.10
C LEU A 913 -6.34 2.55 50.32
N GLU A 914 -6.60 3.59 51.09
CA GLU A 914 -7.65 3.60 52.11
C GLU A 914 -8.96 4.14 51.51
N ASN A 915 -10.10 3.85 52.13
CA ASN A 915 -11.41 4.08 51.51
C ASN A 915 -11.65 5.56 51.15
N GLN A 916 -11.92 5.81 49.87
CA GLN A 916 -12.15 7.13 49.26
C GLN A 916 -10.93 8.07 49.13
N GLU A 917 -9.71 7.61 49.41
CA GLU A 917 -8.50 8.39 49.12
C GLU A 917 -7.90 8.08 47.74
N HIS A 918 -7.35 9.10 47.09
CA HIS A 918 -6.56 8.99 45.85
C HIS A 918 -5.09 9.24 46.17
N VAL A 919 -4.20 8.39 45.66
CA VAL A 919 -2.75 8.52 45.83
C VAL A 919 -2.13 9.06 44.55
N VAL A 920 -1.30 10.09 44.68
CA VAL A 920 -0.55 10.67 43.54
C VAL A 920 0.78 9.94 43.39
N LEU A 921 0.87 9.11 42.35
CA LEU A 921 2.11 8.59 41.82
C LEU A 921 2.81 9.69 41.01
N ARG A 922 4.12 9.89 41.21
CA ARG A 922 4.92 10.84 40.42
C ARG A 922 5.93 10.10 39.58
N ILE A 923 5.96 10.40 38.29
CA ILE A 923 6.91 9.85 37.31
C ILE A 923 7.72 11.04 36.78
N THR A 924 9.02 11.07 37.08
CA THR A 924 9.92 12.16 36.67
C THR A 924 10.84 11.68 35.55
N ASN A 925 10.91 12.45 34.46
CA ASN A 925 11.91 12.27 33.41
C ASN A 925 13.21 13.00 33.83
N ASP A 926 14.24 12.26 34.21
CA ASP A 926 15.53 12.85 34.64
C ASP A 926 16.38 13.29 33.42
N CYS A 927 16.04 12.81 32.23
CA CYS A 927 16.73 13.19 31.00
C CYS A 927 16.52 14.67 30.67
N GLN A 928 17.62 15.37 30.41
CA GLN A 928 17.65 16.80 30.08
C GLN A 928 17.58 17.09 28.57
N ARG A 929 17.19 16.11 27.75
CA ARG A 929 17.17 16.22 26.26
C ARG A 929 15.96 15.56 25.60
N ASN A 930 15.63 14.34 26.00
CA ASN A 930 14.66 13.50 25.29
C ASN A 930 13.38 13.35 26.12
N LYS A 931 12.23 13.33 25.45
CA LYS A 931 10.93 13.11 26.10
C LYS A 931 10.74 11.63 26.41
N ALA A 932 10.19 11.35 27.59
CA ALA A 932 9.82 10.01 28.02
C ALA A 932 8.32 9.81 27.78
N ALA A 933 7.93 8.80 27.03
CA ALA A 933 6.54 8.35 27.02
C ALA A 933 6.36 7.27 28.10
N PHE A 934 5.19 7.20 28.71
CA PHE A 934 4.86 6.15 29.68
C PHE A 934 3.47 5.55 29.42
N GLU A 935 3.31 4.30 29.84
CA GLU A 935 2.08 3.51 29.78
C GLU A 935 1.98 2.68 31.06
N ILE A 936 0.81 2.65 31.71
CA ILE A 936 0.56 1.95 32.97
C ILE A 936 -0.40 0.80 32.73
N LEU A 937 0.13 -0.42 32.82
CA LEU A 937 -0.57 -1.67 32.62
C LEU A 937 -0.75 -2.42 33.94
N CYS A 938 -1.58 -3.48 33.97
CA CYS A 938 -1.70 -4.37 35.13
C CYS A 938 -1.15 -5.76 34.79
N GLU A 939 -0.14 -6.21 35.53
CA GLU A 939 0.43 -7.55 35.40
C GLU A 939 -0.51 -8.61 36.00
N SER A 940 -0.95 -8.40 37.23
CA SER A 940 -1.75 -9.37 37.99
C SER A 940 -2.65 -8.71 39.02
N GLN A 941 -3.67 -9.45 39.47
CA GLN A 941 -4.54 -9.08 40.58
C GLN A 941 -4.72 -10.26 41.54
N SER A 942 -4.88 -9.99 42.83
CA SER A 942 -5.32 -10.99 43.81
C SER A 942 -6.35 -10.41 44.78
N ILE A 943 -7.21 -11.29 45.31
CA ILE A 943 -8.22 -10.94 46.32
C ILE A 943 -8.10 -11.93 47.48
N SER A 944 -8.10 -11.42 48.71
CA SER A 944 -8.09 -12.24 49.92
C SER A 944 -9.41 -12.99 50.12
N LYS A 945 -9.35 -14.30 50.37
CA LYS A 945 -10.50 -15.09 50.81
C LYS A 945 -10.62 -15.03 52.32
N GLN A 946 -11.81 -15.35 52.83
CA GLN A 946 -12.10 -15.37 54.28
C GLN A 946 -11.22 -16.35 55.06
N ASP A 947 -10.68 -17.39 54.41
CA ASP A 947 -9.73 -18.36 54.99
C ASP A 947 -8.27 -17.86 55.01
N GLY A 948 -8.01 -16.59 54.69
CA GLY A 948 -6.66 -16.01 54.57
C GLY A 948 -5.88 -16.43 53.32
N THR A 949 -6.43 -17.33 52.50
CA THR A 949 -5.82 -17.73 51.22
C THR A 949 -6.07 -16.67 50.15
N LYS A 950 -5.02 -16.30 49.39
CA LYS A 950 -5.18 -15.43 48.22
C LYS A 950 -5.76 -16.23 47.05
N SER A 951 -6.71 -15.64 46.34
CA SER A 951 -7.00 -16.03 44.95
C SER A 951 -6.09 -15.19 44.06
N GLU A 952 -5.02 -15.79 43.56
CA GLU A 952 -4.34 -15.30 42.36
C GLU A 952 -5.29 -15.51 41.17
N PHE A 953 -5.51 -14.46 40.40
CA PHE A 953 -6.10 -14.58 39.06
C PHE A 953 -4.96 -14.74 38.04
N PRO A 954 -5.20 -15.38 36.88
CA PRO A 954 -4.25 -15.32 35.77
C PRO A 954 -3.92 -13.86 35.42
N PRO A 955 -2.75 -13.58 34.82
CA PRO A 955 -2.35 -12.22 34.47
C PRO A 955 -3.47 -11.52 33.68
N ARG A 956 -3.66 -10.23 33.93
CA ARG A 956 -4.62 -9.47 33.13
C ARG A 956 -4.08 -9.34 31.70
N ALA A 957 -4.97 -9.30 30.72
CA ALA A 957 -4.60 -8.93 29.35
C ALA A 957 -3.87 -7.59 29.38
N SER A 958 -2.91 -7.41 28.46
CA SER A 958 -1.89 -6.36 28.51
C SER A 958 -2.45 -5.01 28.95
N PHE A 959 -3.58 -4.64 28.36
CA PHE A 959 -4.22 -3.34 28.42
C PHE A 959 -5.12 -3.12 29.65
N GLY A 960 -5.33 -4.13 30.51
CA GLY A 960 -6.45 -4.16 31.44
C GLY A 960 -6.13 -3.80 32.89
N LEU A 961 -6.53 -2.62 33.36
CA LEU A 961 -6.63 -2.30 34.79
C LEU A 961 -7.71 -3.16 35.49
N PRO A 962 -7.66 -3.32 36.83
CA PRO A 962 -8.77 -3.88 37.61
C PRO A 962 -9.99 -2.94 37.64
N LEU A 963 -11.22 -3.47 37.55
CA LEU A 963 -12.46 -2.64 37.56
C LEU A 963 -12.68 -1.83 38.87
N TRP A 964 -11.96 -2.17 39.94
CA TRP A 964 -11.96 -1.47 41.22
C TRP A 964 -10.86 -0.40 41.37
N LEU A 965 -9.96 -0.29 40.38
CA LEU A 965 -8.74 0.52 40.42
C LEU A 965 -8.66 1.38 39.16
N GLU A 966 -8.74 2.70 39.33
CA GLU A 966 -8.63 3.65 38.24
C GLU A 966 -7.30 4.42 38.33
N VAL A 967 -6.72 4.70 37.16
CA VAL A 967 -5.41 5.33 37.00
C VAL A 967 -5.52 6.40 35.90
N GLU A 968 -5.49 7.69 36.29
CA GLU A 968 -5.56 8.81 35.35
C GLU A 968 -4.37 9.78 35.53
N PRO A 969 -3.62 10.12 34.46
CA PRO A 969 -3.62 9.45 33.15
C PRO A 969 -2.84 8.12 33.18
N SER A 970 -3.36 7.10 32.49
CA SER A 970 -2.66 5.80 32.37
C SER A 970 -1.57 5.79 31.30
N VAL A 971 -1.58 6.75 30.36
CA VAL A 971 -0.60 6.91 29.27
C VAL A 971 -0.33 8.40 29.10
N GLY A 972 0.93 8.78 28.85
CA GLY A 972 1.28 10.17 28.56
C GLY A 972 2.73 10.39 28.12
N LEU A 973 3.05 11.66 27.85
CA LEU A 973 4.37 12.13 27.46
C LEU A 973 4.91 13.09 28.53
N ILE A 974 6.19 12.94 28.88
CA ILE A 974 6.89 13.71 29.92
C ILE A 974 8.06 14.46 29.29
N GLU A 975 7.97 15.78 29.30
CA GLU A 975 9.01 16.70 28.82
C GLU A 975 10.33 16.54 29.60
N PRO A 976 11.48 16.96 29.04
CA PRO A 976 12.79 16.80 29.69
C PRO A 976 12.85 17.52 31.04
N GLY A 977 13.31 16.83 32.09
CA GLY A 977 13.40 17.35 33.45
C GLY A 977 12.06 17.60 34.16
N GLN A 978 10.92 17.16 33.60
CA GLN A 978 9.59 17.34 34.20
C GLN A 978 9.07 16.10 34.93
N THR A 979 8.09 16.32 35.79
CA THR A 979 7.35 15.29 36.54
C THR A 979 5.90 15.26 36.10
N MET A 980 5.41 14.09 35.69
CA MET A 980 3.99 13.82 35.54
C MET A 980 3.40 13.36 36.89
N GLU A 981 2.21 13.86 37.22
CA GLU A 981 1.39 13.39 38.33
C GLU A 981 0.31 12.45 37.78
N VAL A 982 0.28 11.22 38.30
CA VAL A 982 -0.71 10.19 37.97
C VAL A 982 -1.52 9.91 39.22
N THR A 983 -2.83 10.09 39.13
CA THR A 983 -3.76 9.71 40.20
C THR A 983 -4.04 8.22 40.14
N VAL A 984 -3.99 7.56 41.30
CA VAL A 984 -4.35 6.15 41.48
C VAL A 984 -5.41 6.09 42.56
N HIS A 985 -6.61 5.64 42.23
CA HIS A 985 -7.75 5.67 43.16
C HIS A 985 -8.59 4.39 43.13
N HIS A 986 -9.25 4.12 44.25
CA HIS A 986 -10.19 3.00 44.39
C HIS A 986 -11.62 3.51 44.24
N GLU A 987 -12.44 2.76 43.50
CA GLU A 987 -13.89 2.95 43.47
C GLU A 987 -14.60 1.60 43.31
N ASP A 988 -15.64 1.37 44.12
CA ASP A 988 -16.41 0.12 44.08
C ASP A 988 -17.41 0.10 42.91
N TYR A 989 -17.01 -0.56 41.82
CA TYR A 989 -17.89 -0.81 40.68
C TYR A 989 -18.95 -1.87 41.01
N TYR A 990 -20.21 -1.46 41.18
CA TYR A 990 -21.33 -2.37 41.31
C TYR A 990 -21.64 -3.06 39.98
N THR A 991 -21.39 -4.36 39.86
CA THR A 991 -21.95 -5.16 38.76
C THR A 991 -23.47 -5.18 38.89
N GLN A 992 -24.15 -4.43 38.03
CA GLN A 992 -25.60 -4.41 37.90
C GLN A 992 -26.14 -5.85 37.77
N GLU A 993 -27.24 -6.15 38.46
CA GLU A 993 -27.66 -7.53 38.77
C GLU A 993 -27.74 -8.43 37.53
N VAL A 994 -26.87 -9.45 37.47
CA VAL A 994 -26.77 -10.36 36.33
C VAL A 994 -27.92 -11.39 36.37
N PHE A 995 -29.10 -10.98 35.92
CA PHE A 995 -30.29 -11.82 35.80
C PHE A 995 -30.11 -12.95 34.78
N VAL A 996 -29.63 -14.10 35.23
CA VAL A 996 -29.73 -15.37 34.49
C VAL A 996 -30.86 -16.22 35.09
N ASN A 997 -31.86 -16.55 34.28
CA ASN A 997 -32.95 -17.46 34.61
C ASN A 997 -33.80 -17.11 35.86
N GLY A 998 -33.81 -15.85 36.30
CA GLY A 998 -34.74 -15.36 37.34
C GLY A 998 -34.49 -15.89 38.76
N VAL A 999 -33.31 -16.44 39.05
CA VAL A 999 -32.93 -16.89 40.39
C VAL A 999 -31.86 -15.96 40.96
N LEU A 1000 -32.14 -15.36 42.11
CA LEU A 1000 -31.22 -14.49 42.85
C LEU A 1000 -30.08 -15.34 43.44
N GLN A 1001 -28.86 -15.18 42.91
CA GLN A 1001 -27.67 -15.86 43.44
C GLN A 1001 -26.94 -14.94 44.41
N ASN A 1002 -26.85 -15.35 45.69
CA ASN A 1002 -26.43 -14.51 46.82
C ASN A 1002 -24.99 -13.95 46.72
N CYS A 1003 -24.81 -12.80 46.09
CA CYS A 1003 -23.56 -12.04 46.08
C CYS A 1003 -23.42 -11.17 47.34
N TRP A 1004 -23.05 -11.78 48.47
CA TRP A 1004 -22.76 -11.04 49.71
C TRP A 1004 -21.42 -10.28 49.61
N CYS A 1005 -21.51 -9.04 49.11
CA CYS A 1005 -20.63 -7.90 49.39
C CYS A 1005 -19.10 -8.11 49.21
N GLU A 1006 -18.62 -8.05 47.96
CA GLU A 1006 -17.18 -8.03 47.65
C GLU A 1006 -16.44 -6.79 48.17
N VAL A 1007 -17.17 -5.76 48.60
CA VAL A 1007 -16.67 -4.51 49.23
C VAL A 1007 -15.89 -4.76 50.53
N THR A 1008 -15.95 -5.97 51.09
CA THR A 1008 -15.43 -6.31 52.44
C THR A 1008 -14.08 -7.06 52.45
N ARG A 1009 -13.30 -6.98 51.37
CA ARG A 1009 -12.06 -7.77 51.20
C ARG A 1009 -10.90 -6.92 50.73
N ASP A 1010 -9.70 -7.21 51.23
CA ASP A 1010 -8.46 -6.59 50.73
C ASP A 1010 -8.18 -7.06 49.29
N LYS A 1011 -7.88 -6.08 48.43
CA LYS A 1011 -7.61 -6.26 46.99
C LYS A 1011 -6.16 -5.86 46.73
N GLU A 1012 -5.44 -6.66 45.93
CA GLU A 1012 -4.07 -6.34 45.50
C GLU A 1012 -3.98 -6.36 43.97
N ALA A 1013 -3.16 -5.48 43.40
CA ALA A 1013 -2.80 -5.46 41.99
C ALA A 1013 -1.30 -5.12 41.83
N VAL A 1014 -0.68 -5.61 40.76
CA VAL A 1014 0.68 -5.21 40.37
C VAL A 1014 0.59 -4.43 39.08
N LEU A 1015 0.92 -3.13 39.14
CA LEU A 1015 0.99 -2.25 37.98
C LEU A 1015 2.40 -2.27 37.38
N LEU A 1016 2.46 -2.15 36.06
CA LEU A 1016 3.68 -2.01 35.27
C LEU A 1016 3.71 -0.62 34.66
N VAL A 1017 4.65 0.22 35.09
CA VAL A 1017 4.93 1.50 34.42
C VAL A 1017 5.98 1.25 33.36
N ASN A 1018 5.51 1.09 32.13
CA ASN A 1018 6.31 0.94 30.92
C ASN A 1018 6.76 2.32 30.44
N VAL A 1019 8.06 2.58 30.35
CA VAL A 1019 8.62 3.85 29.85
C VAL A 1019 9.35 3.59 28.54
N THR A 1020 9.09 4.42 27.52
CA THR A 1020 9.71 4.35 26.19
C THR A 1020 10.26 5.73 25.78
N GLY A 1021 11.22 5.75 24.84
CA GLY A 1021 11.72 7.00 24.24
C GLY A 1021 10.87 7.43 23.04
N SER A 1022 10.82 8.73 22.72
CA SER A 1022 9.96 9.26 21.64
C SER A 1022 10.26 8.73 20.22
N THR A 1023 11.37 8.00 20.03
CA THR A 1023 11.72 7.30 18.77
C THR A 1023 12.00 5.80 18.95
N SER A 1024 11.81 5.25 20.16
CA SER A 1024 12.20 3.89 20.54
C SER A 1024 10.99 2.98 20.80
N THR A 1025 11.10 1.71 20.41
CA THR A 1025 10.19 0.65 20.86
C THR A 1025 10.67 -0.07 22.13
N GLU A 1026 11.91 0.17 22.55
CA GLU A 1026 12.45 -0.42 23.77
C GLU A 1026 11.73 0.15 25.00
N THR A 1027 11.51 -0.69 26.01
CA THR A 1027 10.78 -0.31 27.23
C THR A 1027 11.63 -0.56 28.48
N ILE A 1028 11.70 0.43 29.38
CA ILE A 1028 12.08 0.23 30.78
C ILE A 1028 10.80 0.05 31.60
N THR A 1029 10.60 -1.11 32.22
CA THR A 1029 9.39 -1.42 33.01
C THR A 1029 9.68 -1.38 34.51
N HIS A 1030 8.98 -0.52 35.23
CA HIS A 1030 8.97 -0.46 36.69
C HIS A 1030 7.73 -1.19 37.25
N ARG A 1031 7.84 -1.83 38.43
CA ARG A 1031 6.73 -2.58 39.07
C ARG A 1031 6.25 -1.86 40.34
N ILE A 1032 4.94 -1.65 40.45
CA ILE A 1032 4.29 -0.98 41.59
C ILE A 1032 3.21 -1.89 42.16
N ASN A 1033 3.29 -2.23 43.44
CA ASN A 1033 2.24 -2.98 44.12
C ASN A 1033 1.18 -2.02 44.65
N VAL A 1034 -0.09 -2.21 44.29
CA VAL A 1034 -1.23 -1.47 44.83
C VAL A 1034 -2.02 -2.41 45.75
N ARG A 1035 -2.25 -2.00 47.00
CA ARG A 1035 -3.16 -2.69 47.93
C ARG A 1035 -4.28 -1.77 48.37
N HIS A 1036 -5.53 -2.20 48.21
CA HIS A 1036 -6.69 -1.63 48.90
C HIS A 1036 -6.90 -2.38 50.21
N CYS A 1037 -7.05 -1.64 51.32
CA CYS A 1037 -7.27 -2.19 52.66
C CYS A 1037 -8.66 -1.84 53.18
N CYS A 1038 -9.48 -2.85 53.47
CA CYS A 1038 -10.87 -2.65 53.91
C CYS A 1038 -10.93 -2.38 55.44
N SER A 1039 -11.06 -1.12 55.83
CA SER A 1039 -11.21 -0.71 57.25
C SER A 1039 -12.48 -1.30 57.89
N THR A 1040 -12.33 -2.26 58.82
CA THR A 1040 -13.47 -2.85 59.54
C THR A 1040 -14.00 -1.92 60.63
N ILE A 1041 -15.24 -1.43 60.46
CA ILE A 1041 -15.94 -0.68 61.52
C ILE A 1041 -16.25 -1.62 62.68
N SER A 1042 -15.79 -1.28 63.88
CA SER A 1042 -16.00 -2.08 65.09
C SER A 1042 -17.47 -2.06 65.53
N ALA A 1043 -18.20 -3.15 65.29
CA ALA A 1043 -19.59 -3.29 65.73
C ALA A 1043 -19.70 -3.42 67.26
N SER A 1044 -20.64 -2.68 67.86
CA SER A 1044 -21.04 -2.84 69.26
C SER A 1044 -21.89 -4.11 69.46
N PRO A 1045 -21.91 -4.70 70.68
CA PRO A 1045 -22.56 -5.99 70.92
C PRO A 1045 -24.11 -5.91 70.81
N PRO A 1046 -24.78 -7.01 70.42
CA PRO A 1046 -26.21 -7.00 70.13
C PRO A 1046 -27.08 -6.98 71.39
N ILE A 1047 -28.24 -6.32 71.28
CA ILE A 1047 -29.35 -6.39 72.25
C ILE A 1047 -30.43 -7.29 71.67
N ASN A 1048 -30.93 -8.26 72.46
CA ASN A 1048 -31.93 -9.23 72.01
C ASN A 1048 -33.32 -8.61 71.79
N PRO A 1049 -34.10 -9.07 70.79
CA PRO A 1049 -35.44 -8.57 70.51
C PRO A 1049 -36.53 -9.27 71.35
N PRO A 1050 -37.61 -8.57 71.74
CA PRO A 1050 -38.84 -9.19 72.21
C PRO A 1050 -39.79 -9.55 71.04
N SER A 1051 -40.49 -10.68 71.18
CA SER A 1051 -41.43 -11.22 70.19
C SER A 1051 -42.82 -10.57 70.21
N ILE A 1052 -43.47 -10.44 69.05
CA ILE A 1052 -44.95 -10.34 68.94
C ILE A 1052 -45.43 -11.31 67.84
N THR A 1053 -46.54 -12.02 68.11
CA THR A 1053 -47.17 -13.03 67.23
C THR A 1053 -48.15 -12.44 66.22
N THR A 1054 -48.37 -13.17 65.12
CA THR A 1054 -49.46 -12.95 64.15
C THR A 1054 -50.85 -13.13 64.79
N PRO A 1055 -51.90 -12.45 64.28
CA PRO A 1055 -52.72 -12.97 63.17
C PRO A 1055 -53.00 -11.90 62.07
N SER A 1056 -53.72 -12.12 60.97
CA SER A 1056 -53.94 -13.28 60.05
C SER A 1056 -55.04 -12.90 59.02
N VAL A 1057 -55.05 -13.52 57.83
CA VAL A 1057 -56.24 -13.68 56.95
C VAL A 1057 -56.78 -12.43 56.22
N ASP A 1058 -56.38 -12.35 54.93
CA ASP A 1058 -57.23 -12.30 53.71
C ASP A 1058 -57.95 -11.02 53.18
N VAL A 1059 -57.62 -10.75 51.90
CA VAL A 1059 -58.53 -10.63 50.72
C VAL A 1059 -59.20 -9.28 50.36
N LEU A 1060 -58.83 -8.80 49.15
CA LEU A 1060 -59.59 -8.01 48.14
C LEU A 1060 -60.39 -6.76 48.59
N SER A 1061 -60.26 -5.57 47.99
CA SER A 1061 -60.48 -5.26 46.56
C SER A 1061 -60.41 -3.74 46.30
N GLY A 1062 -60.40 -3.30 45.02
CA GLY A 1062 -60.70 -1.92 44.58
C GLY A 1062 -59.58 -0.90 44.81
N GLU A 1063 -58.71 -0.55 43.85
CA GLU A 1063 -58.91 0.10 42.53
C GLU A 1063 -59.31 1.59 42.53
N ALA A 1064 -58.76 2.30 41.54
CA ALA A 1064 -59.16 3.60 40.98
C ALA A 1064 -59.20 4.84 41.92
N SER A 1065 -58.13 5.66 41.94
CA SER A 1065 -57.98 6.87 41.08
C SER A 1065 -58.49 8.18 41.76
N THR A 1066 -58.07 9.41 41.43
CA THR A 1066 -56.96 9.92 40.59
C THR A 1066 -56.62 11.38 40.95
N ARG A 1067 -55.47 11.87 40.44
CA ARG A 1067 -55.13 13.28 40.06
C ARG A 1067 -54.73 14.35 41.12
N SER A 1068 -53.58 14.97 40.81
CA SER A 1068 -53.22 16.40 40.96
C SER A 1068 -53.27 17.07 42.35
N SER A 1069 -52.17 17.36 43.06
CA SER A 1069 -50.99 18.21 42.77
C SER A 1069 -51.13 19.70 43.15
N LYS A 1070 -50.29 20.19 44.09
CA LYS A 1070 -49.27 21.26 43.87
C LYS A 1070 -48.57 21.72 45.17
N LYS A 1071 -47.23 21.75 45.13
CA LYS A 1071 -46.26 22.68 45.76
C LYS A 1071 -46.38 23.05 47.26
N ASN A 1072 -45.32 22.71 48.02
CA ASN A 1072 -44.26 23.62 48.55
C ASN A 1072 -44.59 25.12 48.75
N PRO A 1073 -44.08 25.78 49.83
CA PRO A 1073 -42.65 25.69 50.21
C PRO A 1073 -42.30 25.64 51.72
N SER A 1074 -41.01 25.47 52.02
CA SER A 1074 -40.38 25.63 53.33
C SER A 1074 -39.03 26.36 53.20
N ASN A 1075 -38.53 26.98 54.28
CA ASN A 1075 -37.36 27.88 54.28
C ASN A 1075 -36.36 27.58 55.41
N TYR A 1076 -35.07 27.56 55.07
CA TYR A 1076 -33.88 28.12 55.76
C TYR A 1076 -33.70 28.14 57.32
N LEU A 1077 -32.50 27.70 57.75
CA LEU A 1077 -31.56 28.32 58.75
C LEU A 1077 -31.94 28.34 60.26
N GLN A 1078 -31.02 28.25 61.27
CA GLN A 1078 -29.56 27.93 61.38
C GLN A 1078 -29.11 27.75 62.87
N ARG A 1079 -27.92 27.13 63.10
CA ARG A 1079 -26.82 27.53 64.06
C ARG A 1079 -26.67 26.86 65.47
N SER A 1080 -25.46 27.09 66.04
CA SER A 1080 -24.85 26.84 67.40
C SER A 1080 -24.47 25.39 67.84
N ASP A 1081 -23.41 25.10 68.65
CA ASP A 1081 -22.16 25.83 69.05
C ASP A 1081 -21.05 24.94 69.74
N PHE A 1082 -19.77 25.38 69.68
CA PHE A 1082 -18.54 25.19 70.54
C PHE A 1082 -18.12 23.91 71.37
N LYS A 1083 -16.92 23.34 71.07
CA LYS A 1083 -15.62 23.15 71.84
C LYS A 1083 -15.55 22.76 73.38
N PRO A 1084 -14.39 22.32 73.97
CA PRO A 1084 -13.30 21.34 73.61
C PRO A 1084 -12.69 20.53 74.85
N PHE A 1085 -11.40 20.09 74.80
CA PHE A 1085 -10.52 19.36 75.79
C PHE A 1085 -10.56 17.80 75.80
N GLY A 1086 -9.53 17.03 76.20
CA GLY A 1086 -8.19 17.30 76.81
C GLY A 1086 -7.21 16.07 76.77
N SER A 1087 -6.05 16.10 77.48
CA SER A 1087 -4.84 15.26 77.17
C SER A 1087 -4.14 14.47 78.32
N SER A 1088 -3.54 13.31 78.01
CA SER A 1088 -2.33 12.67 78.64
C SER A 1088 -1.88 11.45 77.78
N GLU A 1089 -0.65 10.94 77.62
CA GLU A 1089 0.68 10.85 78.32
C GLU A 1089 0.99 9.48 79.03
N ARG A 1090 2.04 8.78 78.53
CA ARG A 1090 2.94 7.78 79.21
C ARG A 1090 2.37 6.38 79.57
N THR A 1091 3.12 5.26 79.70
CA THR A 1091 4.56 4.90 79.48
C THR A 1091 4.78 3.36 79.44
N HIS A 1092 5.83 2.89 78.73
CA HIS A 1092 6.57 1.60 78.88
C HIS A 1092 5.81 0.24 78.74
N GLY A 1093 6.45 -0.87 78.33
CA GLY A 1093 7.82 -1.04 77.83
C GLY A 1093 8.20 -2.51 77.50
N ASP A 1094 9.35 -2.69 76.86
CA ASP A 1094 10.22 -3.88 76.69
C ASP A 1094 9.65 -5.32 76.55
N THR A 1095 10.03 -6.00 75.45
CA THR A 1095 11.06 -7.07 75.52
C THR A 1095 11.65 -7.44 74.15
N LYS A 1096 12.88 -8.00 74.14
CA LYS A 1096 13.59 -8.48 72.95
C LYS A 1096 13.37 -9.99 72.74
N TYR A 1097 13.43 -10.44 71.49
CA TYR A 1097 14.09 -11.71 71.14
C TYR A 1097 14.84 -11.59 69.80
N SER A 1098 15.80 -12.48 69.55
CA SER A 1098 16.76 -12.41 68.44
C SER A 1098 17.29 -13.80 68.05
N LEU A 1099 17.48 -14.06 66.74
CA LEU A 1099 18.36 -15.02 66.03
C LEU A 1099 17.93 -14.94 64.52
N GLN A 1100 18.80 -14.84 63.49
CA GLN A 1100 19.67 -15.88 62.87
C GLN A 1100 18.88 -17.13 62.40
N VAL A 1101 19.03 -17.71 61.19
CA VAL A 1101 19.88 -17.51 59.97
C VAL A 1101 19.00 -17.86 58.72
N GLU A 1102 19.35 -17.80 57.42
CA GLU A 1102 20.55 -17.56 56.57
C GLU A 1102 20.08 -16.94 55.22
N TYR A 1103 20.95 -16.28 54.44
CA TYR A 1103 20.79 -16.14 52.97
C TYR A 1103 22.16 -16.25 52.27
N LYS A 1104 22.23 -16.92 51.12
CA LYS A 1104 23.47 -17.14 50.35
C LYS A 1104 23.66 -16.13 49.23
N GLU A 1105 24.92 -15.74 49.02
CA GLU A 1105 25.37 -14.94 47.88
C GLU A 1105 25.46 -15.77 46.59
N SER A 1106 25.25 -15.12 45.44
CA SER A 1106 25.83 -15.55 44.16
C SER A 1106 26.20 -14.32 43.32
N TYR A 1107 27.50 -14.05 43.33
CA TYR A 1107 28.22 -12.92 42.72
C TYR A 1107 27.82 -12.57 41.28
N PHE A 1108 27.80 -11.28 40.99
CA PHE A 1108 28.25 -10.73 39.71
C PHE A 1108 29.36 -9.71 40.00
N GLU A 1109 30.50 -9.83 39.31
CA GLU A 1109 31.67 -8.98 39.58
C GLU A 1109 31.49 -7.58 38.97
N SER A 1110 31.99 -6.56 39.68
CA SER A 1110 32.11 -5.20 39.17
C SER A 1110 33.56 -4.72 39.25
N PHE A 1111 34.07 -4.13 38.15
CA PHE A 1111 35.37 -3.46 38.14
C PHE A 1111 35.18 -1.94 38.23
N PRO A 1112 35.97 -1.23 39.05
CA PRO A 1112 35.61 0.10 39.52
C PRO A 1112 36.01 1.26 38.60
N PHE A 1113 35.36 2.39 38.84
CA PHE A 1113 35.67 3.72 38.32
C PHE A 1113 37.16 4.09 38.34
N ARG A 1114 37.57 4.92 37.37
CA ARG A 1114 38.61 5.93 37.58
C ARG A 1114 38.07 7.32 37.23
N SER A 1115 38.52 8.30 38.01
CA SER A 1115 37.84 9.59 38.16
C SER A 1115 38.41 10.71 37.31
N CYS A 1116 37.62 11.78 37.17
CA CYS A 1116 38.02 13.17 36.90
C CYS A 1116 38.75 13.47 35.56
N CYS A 1117 38.07 14.25 34.72
CA CYS A 1117 38.21 15.72 34.81
C CYS A 1117 36.89 16.41 34.48
N LEU A 1118 36.45 17.35 35.33
CA LEU A 1118 35.44 18.32 34.94
C LEU A 1118 36.11 19.42 34.11
N ILE A 1119 35.45 19.84 33.03
CA ILE A 1119 35.57 21.20 32.51
C ILE A 1119 34.15 21.74 32.41
N GLN A 1120 33.77 22.59 33.38
CA GLN A 1120 32.58 23.42 33.23
C GLN A 1120 32.90 24.55 32.25
N LEU A 1121 32.06 24.73 31.25
CA LEU A 1121 31.90 26.01 30.56
C LEU A 1121 30.41 26.34 30.54
N ASN A 1122 30.08 27.50 31.12
CA ASN A 1122 28.70 28.00 31.15
C ASN A 1122 28.34 28.64 29.81
N SER A 1123 27.05 28.62 29.47
CA SER A 1123 26.45 29.49 28.46
C SER A 1123 26.11 30.87 29.07
N PRO A 1124 25.54 31.86 28.34
CA PRO A 1124 25.12 31.86 26.92
C PRO A 1124 25.56 33.13 26.13
N SER A 1125 24.82 33.41 25.04
CA SER A 1125 24.63 34.68 24.29
C SER A 1125 25.51 35.00 23.07
N ASP A 1126 24.78 35.25 21.97
CA ASP A 1126 24.99 36.17 20.84
C ASP A 1126 26.32 36.22 20.08
N LEU A 1127 26.30 35.75 18.82
CA LEU A 1127 26.74 36.53 17.65
C LEU A 1127 26.23 35.94 16.32
N GLN A 1128 26.26 36.76 15.25
CA GLN A 1128 25.65 36.47 13.95
C GLN A 1128 26.66 35.99 12.88
N LEU A 1129 26.13 35.29 11.87
CA LEU A 1129 26.59 35.14 10.48
C LEU A 1129 27.87 35.88 10.03
N VAL A 1130 28.85 35.13 9.50
CA VAL A 1130 29.55 35.33 8.19
C VAL A 1130 30.61 34.21 8.00
N PRO A 1131 30.91 33.73 6.76
CA PRO A 1131 31.62 32.46 6.56
C PRO A 1131 33.12 32.56 6.16
N GLU A 1132 33.76 31.39 6.08
CA GLU A 1132 35.05 31.04 5.44
C GLU A 1132 36.35 31.73 5.90
N MET A 1133 37.33 30.91 6.30
CA MET A 1133 38.72 30.99 5.81
C MET A 1133 39.49 29.69 6.07
N ASP A 1134 40.60 29.51 5.35
CA ASP A 1134 41.23 28.21 5.08
C ASP A 1134 42.55 27.96 5.86
N ALA A 1135 42.97 26.68 5.89
CA ALA A 1135 44.31 26.16 6.20
C ALA A 1135 44.95 26.35 7.60
N VAL A 1136 45.55 25.27 8.12
CA VAL A 1136 47.02 25.05 8.17
C VAL A 1136 47.38 23.64 8.70
N LEU A 1137 48.37 23.00 8.08
CA LEU A 1137 48.95 21.70 8.48
C LEU A 1137 50.07 21.87 9.54
N PRO A 1138 50.39 20.81 10.30
CA PRO A 1138 51.69 20.18 10.04
C PRO A 1138 51.71 18.64 10.14
N THR A 1139 52.49 18.02 9.26
CA THR A 1139 52.82 16.58 9.23
C THR A 1139 54.13 16.26 9.96
N GLN A 1140 54.10 15.30 10.89
CA GLN A 1140 55.17 14.34 11.26
C GLN A 1140 54.48 13.11 11.92
N LEU A 1141 55.02 11.89 11.97
CA LEU A 1141 56.35 11.34 11.66
C LEU A 1141 56.19 9.87 11.17
N LYS A 1142 57.17 9.32 10.45
CA LYS A 1142 57.26 7.88 10.11
C LYS A 1142 58.47 7.23 10.80
N GLU A 1143 58.52 5.90 10.73
CA GLU A 1143 59.69 5.00 10.88
C GLU A 1143 59.92 4.28 12.23
N THR A 1144 59.51 3.02 12.28
CA THR A 1144 60.26 1.84 12.80
C THR A 1144 59.51 0.58 12.31
N THR A 1145 60.05 -0.46 11.67
CA THR A 1145 61.41 -1.06 11.58
C THR A 1145 61.77 -1.82 12.85
N GLN A 1146 61.97 -3.15 12.90
CA GLN A 1146 61.86 -4.22 11.88
C GLN A 1146 61.76 -5.63 12.55
N LYS A 1147 61.33 -6.65 11.78
CA LYS A 1147 61.70 -8.10 11.87
C LYS A 1147 61.51 -8.90 13.19
N VAL A 1148 60.69 -9.95 13.11
CA VAL A 1148 61.05 -11.33 13.51
C VAL A 1148 60.63 -12.28 12.37
N LEU A 1149 61.36 -13.38 12.16
CA LEU A 1149 61.19 -14.40 11.11
C LEU A 1149 61.48 -15.80 11.71
N VAL A 1150 61.15 -16.95 11.11
CA VAL A 1150 60.67 -17.28 9.75
C VAL A 1150 59.76 -18.54 9.78
N GLU A 1151 59.38 -19.06 8.61
CA GLU A 1151 58.72 -20.38 8.40
C GLU A 1151 57.24 -20.49 8.86
N LEU A 1152 56.46 -21.51 8.45
CA LEU A 1152 56.76 -22.69 7.60
C LEU A 1152 55.90 -22.70 6.30
N ARG A 1153 56.12 -23.66 5.39
CA ARG A 1153 55.26 -23.88 4.21
C ARG A 1153 55.09 -25.36 3.82
N TRP A 1154 53.83 -25.74 3.60
CA TRP A 1154 53.31 -26.69 2.57
C TRP A 1154 53.21 -28.22 2.79
N LYS A 1155 52.19 -28.78 2.11
CA LYS A 1155 51.77 -30.20 1.89
C LYS A 1155 51.03 -30.87 3.06
N PHE A 1156 50.10 -31.83 2.88
CA PHE A 1156 49.51 -32.53 1.70
C PHE A 1156 47.96 -32.47 1.79
N GLU A 1157 47.21 -32.18 0.72
CA GLU A 1157 46.39 -33.08 -0.15
C GLU A 1157 45.11 -33.74 0.44
N PRO A 1158 44.06 -34.01 -0.41
CA PRO A 1158 42.73 -34.46 0.05
C PRO A 1158 42.51 -35.98 -0.07
N SER A 1159 41.46 -36.49 0.58
CA SER A 1159 40.98 -37.87 0.45
C SER A 1159 39.51 -37.95 0.01
N SER A 1160 39.24 -38.66 -1.09
CA SER A 1160 37.90 -38.96 -1.60
C SER A 1160 37.46 -40.39 -1.26
N SER A 1161 36.16 -40.60 -1.02
CA SER A 1161 35.55 -41.94 -1.09
C SER A 1161 34.12 -41.87 -1.63
N LYS A 1162 33.85 -42.62 -2.71
CA LYS A 1162 32.50 -42.98 -3.15
C LYS A 1162 31.99 -44.21 -2.39
N THR A 1163 30.68 -44.37 -2.34
CA THR A 1163 30.01 -45.67 -2.44
C THR A 1163 28.76 -45.51 -3.31
N ASP A 1164 28.46 -46.50 -4.15
CA ASP A 1164 27.43 -46.44 -5.20
C ASP A 1164 26.20 -47.32 -4.88
N PHE A 1165 25.15 -47.21 -5.72
CA PHE A 1165 23.90 -48.00 -5.77
C PHE A 1165 22.89 -47.79 -4.61
N ALA A 1166 21.57 -47.81 -4.88
CA ALA A 1166 20.84 -48.28 -6.07
C ALA A 1166 19.84 -47.25 -6.64
#